data_AF-A0A4Q4TWT1-F1
#
_entry.id   AF-A0A4Q4TWT1-F1
#
_cell.length_a   1.000
_cell.length_b   1.000
_cell.length_c   1.000
_cell.angle_alpha   90.00
_cell.angle_beta   90.00
_cell.angle_gamma   90.00
#
_symmetry.space_group_name_H-M   'P 1'
#
loop_
_entity.id
_entity.type
_entity.pdbx_description
1 polymer ?
#
loop_
_entity_poly.entity_id
_entity_poly.type
_entity_poly.pdbx_seq_one_letter_code
_entity_poly.pdbx_strand_id
1 'polypeptide(L)'
;MDPRQGTPVRLSNDKLGLHVDPSCDDRHHRSPSSTGKTSSHREDQEAAVAAAASRAAEKNVIMADPFEVRMRFSLQLQHLNASVTSAQKAAQYAIKYKDMDEDLHSCIIEQIEKNNMNTRANIMYFIEHFLEMATEDRHNDYVRMMQRDIIRVVDAVCPEDGSGAANVKVVRKVLQGLLNKSLLPNETVDELEECLKERDTFASDIGLSSPVNGDASSMTNVNTHPSSRPRNGASAPPGLRLDKRQIEQRIEEDRERHKRMRESMWTVPLQASEEAFKFYDEASATGEDDRILGKEEQEEIHHKGKGVPCHHQMSFDDNCDDKDDEYGDGAYNDNSDWFKNGLLYPLRTRKTIMTYRILIFGTGSVGAVYAWMLSKSAKITTICRSNFDEASRNGFTIHSTLWGNDLKVKPVVARTVSQAVELADGQPFDFVVIAAKALPTMPPTAELIRPAVSGDTTIVLIQNGIGVEEEFAVAYPANPLLSTVVYLPVTQVSPAVVHHQEVELLHVGTYPAEAAPKAKEAAQAFTELVRSSGGSVKFHDDIQFERWTKLLVNSSWNPICALTRLRDKQFLDGHDDALHFIRDVMLEICAVAQACGYKGIDEGLIDYQIGRACVRELPGVQPSMMADALAERSLEVEAIVGNVVRIAKAKALGTRGALHNPEQIPEESGRPVSLGSAGVM
;
A
#
# COMPACT_ATOMS: atom_id res chain seq x y z
N MET A 1 23.66 -46.99 -4.59
CA MET A 1 24.60 -47.06 -5.73
C MET A 1 24.17 -46.01 -6.75
N ASP A 2 24.96 -44.95 -6.89
CA ASP A 2 25.12 -44.11 -8.08
C ASP A 2 26.52 -44.51 -8.66
N PRO A 3 26.96 -44.33 -9.94
CA PRO A 3 26.65 -43.17 -10.78
C PRO A 3 26.77 -43.21 -12.35
N ARG A 4 26.27 -42.13 -12.97
CA ARG A 4 26.87 -41.31 -14.07
C ARG A 4 26.87 -41.73 -15.57
N GLN A 5 26.76 -40.67 -16.40
CA GLN A 5 27.15 -40.42 -17.82
C GLN A 5 26.03 -40.51 -18.89
N GLY A 6 25.85 -39.60 -19.87
CA GLY A 6 26.53 -38.35 -20.21
C GLY A 6 26.11 -37.79 -21.61
N THR A 7 25.89 -36.47 -21.69
CA THR A 7 26.21 -35.52 -22.81
C THR A 7 25.51 -35.57 -24.20
N PRO A 8 25.51 -34.44 -24.97
CA PRO A 8 24.37 -33.97 -25.78
C PRO A 8 24.60 -33.93 -27.31
N VAL A 9 23.51 -33.75 -28.07
CA VAL A 9 23.48 -33.67 -29.54
C VAL A 9 23.68 -32.22 -30.03
N ARG A 10 24.70 -32.00 -30.87
CA ARG A 10 24.88 -30.84 -31.77
C ARG A 10 24.10 -31.07 -33.07
N LEU A 11 23.41 -30.05 -33.57
CA LEU A 11 22.96 -30.01 -34.97
C LEU A 11 23.59 -28.81 -35.68
N SER A 12 24.25 -29.13 -36.78
CA SER A 12 24.95 -28.26 -37.72
C SER A 12 24.00 -27.73 -38.79
N ASN A 13 24.15 -26.45 -39.12
CA ASN A 13 23.62 -25.84 -40.35
C ASN A 13 24.50 -26.22 -41.54
N ASP A 14 23.88 -26.59 -42.67
CA ASP A 14 24.37 -26.22 -44.00
C ASP A 14 23.33 -26.47 -45.11
N LYS A 15 23.21 -25.47 -46.01
CA LYS A 15 22.99 -25.54 -47.48
C LYS A 15 21.57 -25.87 -48.02
N LEU A 16 21.09 -25.37 -49.17
CA LEU A 16 21.68 -24.78 -50.39
C LEU A 16 20.57 -24.16 -51.30
N GLY A 17 20.92 -23.23 -52.20
CA GLY A 17 20.20 -22.93 -53.46
C GLY A 17 20.11 -21.43 -53.82
N LEU A 18 21.14 -20.78 -54.39
CA LEU A 18 21.52 -20.63 -55.82
C LEU A 18 20.59 -19.76 -56.70
N HIS A 19 21.11 -18.60 -57.16
CA HIS A 19 20.99 -18.10 -58.55
C HIS A 19 21.99 -16.93 -58.88
N VAL A 20 23.15 -17.28 -59.46
CA VAL A 20 23.85 -16.82 -60.71
C VAL A 20 23.26 -15.53 -61.37
N ASP A 21 23.89 -14.33 -61.51
CA ASP A 21 25.13 -13.80 -62.19
C ASP A 21 24.69 -12.78 -63.30
N PRO A 22 25.54 -12.06 -64.08
CA PRO A 22 26.83 -11.36 -63.85
C PRO A 22 26.96 -9.97 -64.58
N SER A 23 28.04 -9.21 -64.35
CA SER A 23 28.80 -8.39 -65.35
C SER A 23 29.81 -7.48 -64.61
N CYS A 24 31.12 -7.75 -64.70
CA CYS A 24 32.11 -7.39 -65.72
C CYS A 24 32.92 -6.10 -65.43
N ASP A 25 34.19 -6.35 -65.13
CA ASP A 25 35.41 -5.77 -65.71
C ASP A 25 35.92 -4.36 -65.36
N ASP A 26 37.07 -4.41 -64.67
CA ASP A 26 38.37 -3.82 -65.04
C ASP A 26 38.53 -2.29 -65.18
N ARG A 27 39.39 -1.75 -64.29
CA ARG A 27 40.77 -1.42 -64.69
C ARG A 27 41.71 -1.01 -63.54
N HIS A 28 42.95 -1.48 -63.67
CA HIS A 28 44.19 -1.19 -62.93
C HIS A 28 44.52 0.33 -62.84
N HIS A 29 45.39 0.87 -61.97
CA HIS A 29 46.73 0.44 -61.58
C HIS A 29 47.34 1.37 -60.48
N ARG A 30 48.28 0.79 -59.71
CA ARG A 30 49.49 1.39 -59.07
C ARG A 30 49.36 2.10 -57.70
N SER A 31 49.90 1.42 -56.70
CA SER A 31 50.63 1.98 -55.55
C SER A 31 52.04 2.48 -55.96
N PRO A 32 52.66 3.39 -55.18
CA PRO A 32 53.68 2.90 -54.25
C PRO A 32 53.70 3.63 -52.88
N SER A 33 54.25 2.88 -51.93
CA SER A 33 54.74 3.27 -50.61
C SER A 33 55.48 4.62 -50.53
N SER A 34 55.28 5.38 -49.45
CA SER A 34 56.29 5.55 -48.39
C SER A 34 55.90 6.67 -47.40
N THR A 35 55.93 6.29 -46.12
CA THR A 35 56.46 7.05 -44.98
C THR A 35 56.06 8.51 -44.76
N GLY A 36 55.37 8.73 -43.64
CA GLY A 36 55.56 9.95 -42.83
C GLY A 36 54.30 10.77 -42.62
N LYS A 37 53.67 10.57 -41.44
CA LYS A 37 52.94 11.54 -40.60
C LYS A 37 51.84 10.83 -39.79
N THR A 38 52.27 9.96 -38.89
CA THR A 38 51.44 9.46 -37.78
C THR A 38 51.56 10.43 -36.60
N SER A 39 50.90 11.57 -36.67
CA SER A 39 50.57 12.36 -35.46
C SER A 39 49.40 13.32 -35.67
N SER A 40 49.15 13.83 -36.88
CA SER A 40 48.02 14.77 -37.11
C SER A 40 46.67 14.10 -37.35
N HIS A 41 46.64 12.87 -37.91
CA HIS A 41 45.36 12.18 -38.15
C HIS A 41 44.67 11.67 -36.90
N ARG A 42 45.40 11.49 -35.79
CA ARG A 42 44.84 11.01 -34.53
C ARG A 42 44.19 12.15 -33.75
N GLU A 43 44.77 13.35 -33.79
CA GLU A 43 44.16 14.57 -33.24
C GLU A 43 42.95 15.03 -34.05
N ASP A 44 42.99 14.92 -35.39
CA ASP A 44 41.83 15.24 -36.24
C ASP A 44 40.70 14.21 -36.10
N GLN A 45 41.01 12.92 -35.87
CA GLN A 45 40.01 11.89 -35.55
C GLN A 45 39.47 12.03 -34.13
N GLU A 46 40.29 12.37 -33.14
CA GLU A 46 39.84 12.63 -31.76
C GLU A 46 38.99 13.90 -31.67
N ALA A 47 39.33 14.96 -32.42
CA ALA A 47 38.52 16.17 -32.53
C ALA A 47 37.20 15.93 -33.30
N ALA A 48 37.20 15.09 -34.34
CA ALA A 48 35.98 14.70 -35.05
C ALA A 48 35.09 13.77 -34.19
N VAL A 49 35.66 12.89 -33.40
CA VAL A 49 34.95 12.03 -32.44
C VAL A 49 34.44 12.84 -31.25
N ALA A 50 35.18 13.84 -30.77
CA ALA A 50 34.73 14.76 -29.72
C ALA A 50 33.64 15.73 -30.22
N ALA A 51 33.72 16.21 -31.47
CA ALA A 51 32.68 17.02 -32.08
C ALA A 51 31.43 16.18 -32.42
N ALA A 52 31.59 14.92 -32.81
CA ALA A 52 30.49 13.97 -32.97
C ALA A 52 29.88 13.57 -31.62
N ALA A 53 30.69 13.42 -30.57
CA ALA A 53 30.24 13.16 -29.21
C ALA A 53 29.55 14.39 -28.60
N SER A 54 30.00 15.61 -28.91
CA SER A 54 29.35 16.86 -28.50
C SER A 54 28.03 17.08 -29.25
N ARG A 55 27.97 16.77 -30.55
CA ARG A 55 26.71 16.77 -31.33
C ARG A 55 25.77 15.62 -30.95
N ALA A 56 26.30 14.51 -30.44
CA ALA A 56 25.53 13.42 -29.87
C ALA A 56 25.09 13.71 -28.42
N ALA A 57 25.86 14.52 -27.67
CA ALA A 57 25.53 14.99 -26.33
C ALA A 57 24.46 16.09 -26.35
N GLU A 58 24.49 17.00 -27.34
CA GLU A 58 23.40 17.96 -27.59
C GLU A 58 22.13 17.30 -28.16
N LYS A 59 22.24 16.10 -28.72
CA LYS A 59 21.10 15.29 -29.19
C LYS A 59 20.68 14.17 -28.24
N ASN A 60 21.32 14.03 -27.09
CA ASN A 60 20.84 13.19 -25.99
C ASN A 60 19.87 14.01 -25.12
N VAL A 61 18.86 14.57 -25.77
CA VAL A 61 17.60 14.86 -25.08
C VAL A 61 17.03 13.48 -24.77
N ILE A 62 17.18 13.04 -23.52
CA ILE A 62 16.26 12.06 -22.94
C ILE A 62 14.90 12.72 -23.16
N MET A 63 14.18 12.35 -24.21
CA MET A 63 12.79 12.73 -24.36
C MET A 63 12.10 12.11 -23.16
N ALA A 64 11.86 12.93 -22.14
CA ALA A 64 11.09 12.51 -20.99
C ALA A 64 9.75 12.02 -21.54
N ASP A 65 9.31 10.86 -21.05
CA ASP A 65 8.07 10.25 -21.52
C ASP A 65 6.93 11.28 -21.40
N PRO A 66 6.27 11.65 -22.52
CA PRO A 66 5.23 12.67 -22.49
C PRO A 66 4.12 12.35 -21.49
N PHE A 67 3.82 11.05 -21.32
CA PHE A 67 2.82 10.61 -20.35
C PHE A 67 3.28 10.83 -18.90
N GLU A 68 4.53 10.47 -18.57
CA GLU A 68 5.12 10.71 -17.26
C GLU A 68 5.20 12.20 -16.90
N VAL A 69 5.58 13.05 -17.87
CA VAL A 69 5.66 14.51 -17.70
C VAL A 69 4.26 15.09 -17.40
N ARG A 70 3.26 14.68 -18.18
CA ARG A 70 1.86 15.08 -17.99
C ARG A 70 1.32 14.64 -16.63
N MET A 71 1.57 13.38 -16.24
CA MET A 71 1.11 12.81 -14.97
C MET A 71 1.70 13.55 -13.77
N ARG A 72 3.02 13.79 -13.79
CA ARG A 72 3.70 14.51 -12.70
C ARG A 72 3.23 15.96 -12.59
N PHE A 73 3.09 16.65 -13.71
CA PHE A 73 2.61 18.04 -13.69
C PHE A 73 1.16 18.14 -13.18
N SER A 74 0.28 17.25 -13.64
CA SER A 74 -1.10 17.17 -13.16
C SER A 74 -1.18 16.94 -11.65
N LEU A 75 -0.34 16.05 -11.10
CA LEU A 75 -0.26 15.80 -9.65
C LEU A 75 0.24 17.04 -8.88
N GLN A 76 1.21 17.79 -9.41
CA GLN A 76 1.69 19.01 -8.78
C GLN A 76 0.60 20.09 -8.72
N LEU A 77 -0.19 20.25 -9.78
CA LEU A 77 -1.31 21.17 -9.83
C LEU A 77 -2.47 20.74 -8.91
N GLN A 78 -2.76 19.44 -8.82
CA GLN A 78 -3.80 18.90 -7.95
C GLN A 78 -3.50 19.13 -6.45
N HIS A 79 -2.22 19.07 -6.07
CA HIS A 79 -1.75 19.26 -4.69
C HIS A 79 -1.19 20.66 -4.43
N LEU A 80 -1.46 21.61 -5.32
CA LEU A 80 -0.98 22.97 -5.19
C LEU A 80 -1.59 23.65 -3.95
N ASN A 81 -0.72 24.13 -3.06
CA ASN A 81 -1.12 24.87 -1.87
C ASN A 81 -0.87 26.38 -2.04
N ALA A 82 -1.29 27.18 -1.06
CA ALA A 82 -1.19 28.65 -1.11
C ALA A 82 0.26 29.20 -0.99
N SER A 83 1.27 28.33 -0.86
CA SER A 83 2.68 28.76 -0.76
C SER A 83 3.25 29.15 -2.12
N VAL A 84 3.97 30.28 -2.15
CA VAL A 84 4.72 30.74 -3.31
C VAL A 84 5.74 29.69 -3.79
N THR A 85 6.39 28.98 -2.86
CA THR A 85 7.34 27.90 -3.21
C THR A 85 6.67 26.72 -3.91
N SER A 86 5.40 26.45 -3.64
CA SER A 86 4.65 25.39 -4.33
C SER A 86 4.37 25.79 -5.78
N ALA A 87 3.93 27.03 -5.99
CA ALA A 87 3.70 27.60 -7.32
C ALA A 87 4.99 27.67 -8.14
N GLN A 88 6.10 28.10 -7.52
CA GLN A 88 7.43 28.14 -8.15
C GLN A 88 7.90 26.79 -8.66
N LYS A 89 7.78 25.74 -7.84
CA LYS A 89 8.17 24.38 -8.25
C LYS A 89 7.36 23.87 -9.44
N ALA A 90 6.04 24.09 -9.42
CA ALA A 90 5.18 23.74 -10.54
C ALA A 90 5.55 24.53 -11.81
N ALA A 91 5.86 25.82 -11.68
CA ALA A 91 6.20 26.67 -12.81
C ALA A 91 7.54 26.23 -13.43
N GLN A 92 8.56 26.02 -12.59
CA GLN A 92 9.86 25.49 -13.01
C GLN A 92 9.73 24.15 -13.73
N TYR A 93 8.83 23.28 -13.27
CA TYR A 93 8.56 22.01 -13.93
C TYR A 93 8.00 22.22 -15.34
N ALA A 94 7.02 23.10 -15.50
CA ALA A 94 6.44 23.40 -16.81
C ALA A 94 7.43 24.06 -17.78
N ILE A 95 8.31 24.94 -17.28
CA ILE A 95 9.38 25.56 -18.07
C ILE A 95 10.45 24.54 -18.48
N LYS A 96 10.82 23.63 -17.57
CA LYS A 96 11.78 22.56 -17.86
C LYS A 96 11.36 21.68 -19.04
N TYR A 97 10.05 21.46 -19.20
CA TYR A 97 9.47 20.65 -20.28
C TYR A 97 8.65 21.49 -21.27
N LYS A 98 9.08 22.74 -21.55
CA LYS A 98 8.39 23.67 -22.44
C LYS A 98 8.19 23.18 -23.89
N ASP A 99 8.97 22.19 -24.33
CA ASP A 99 8.75 21.54 -25.63
C ASP A 99 7.41 20.77 -25.71
N MET A 100 6.74 20.58 -24.56
CA MET A 100 5.42 19.95 -24.42
C MET A 100 4.36 20.94 -23.91
N ASP A 101 4.48 22.20 -24.28
CA ASP A 101 3.64 23.29 -23.80
C ASP A 101 2.13 23.09 -24.03
N GLU A 102 1.70 22.57 -25.18
CA GLU A 102 0.29 22.28 -25.46
C GLU A 102 -0.31 21.28 -24.45
N ASP A 103 0.42 20.20 -24.17
CA ASP A 103 0.02 19.15 -23.23
C ASP A 103 0.00 19.67 -21.78
N LEU A 104 1.01 20.43 -21.39
CA LEU A 104 1.11 21.00 -20.04
C LEU A 104 0.05 22.08 -19.81
N HIS A 105 -0.21 22.94 -20.81
CA HIS A 105 -1.31 23.90 -20.75
C HIS A 105 -2.66 23.20 -20.60
N SER A 106 -2.89 22.11 -21.33
CA SER A 106 -4.11 21.31 -21.17
C SER A 106 -4.26 20.74 -19.74
N CYS A 107 -3.16 20.42 -19.06
CA CYS A 107 -3.21 19.99 -17.66
C CYS A 107 -3.69 21.13 -16.74
N ILE A 108 -3.25 22.37 -16.97
CA ILE A 108 -3.71 23.53 -16.17
C ILE A 108 -5.23 23.67 -16.28
N ILE A 109 -5.75 23.60 -17.50
CA ILE A 109 -7.19 23.72 -17.77
C ILE A 109 -7.98 22.53 -17.20
N GLU A 110 -7.48 21.30 -17.35
CA GLU A 110 -8.15 20.14 -16.76
C GLU A 110 -8.19 20.19 -15.23
N GLN A 111 -7.09 20.60 -14.60
CA GLN A 111 -7.01 20.65 -13.14
C GLN A 111 -7.84 21.80 -12.57
N ILE A 112 -7.96 22.94 -13.27
CA ILE A 112 -8.82 24.03 -12.80
C ILE A 112 -10.31 23.66 -12.89
N GLU A 113 -10.72 22.80 -13.82
CA GLU A 113 -12.12 22.40 -13.98
C GLU A 113 -12.53 21.21 -13.10
N LYS A 114 -11.60 20.30 -12.79
CA LYS A 114 -11.90 19.04 -12.06
C LYS A 114 -11.70 19.13 -10.56
N ASN A 115 -10.98 20.13 -10.05
CA ASN A 115 -10.64 20.21 -8.61
C ASN A 115 -11.64 21.02 -7.77
N ASN A 116 -11.46 20.99 -6.46
CA ASN A 116 -12.24 21.78 -5.50
C ASN A 116 -11.90 23.28 -5.57
N MET A 117 -12.80 24.11 -5.04
CA MET A 117 -12.75 25.57 -5.14
C MET A 117 -11.46 26.21 -4.57
N ASN A 118 -10.86 25.60 -3.54
CA ASN A 118 -9.62 26.08 -2.94
C ASN A 118 -8.40 25.78 -3.84
N THR A 119 -8.33 24.57 -4.39
CA THR A 119 -7.28 24.22 -5.36
C THR A 119 -7.40 25.07 -6.63
N ARG A 120 -8.62 25.37 -7.10
CA ARG A 120 -8.83 26.30 -8.23
C ARG A 120 -8.26 27.70 -7.94
N ALA A 121 -8.50 28.23 -6.75
CA ALA A 121 -7.93 29.50 -6.32
C ALA A 121 -6.39 29.47 -6.24
N ASN A 122 -5.80 28.36 -5.78
CA ASN A 122 -4.35 28.19 -5.77
C ASN A 122 -3.77 28.13 -7.19
N ILE A 123 -4.44 27.42 -8.11
CA ILE A 123 -4.04 27.36 -9.53
C ILE A 123 -4.11 28.77 -10.15
N MET A 124 -5.13 29.57 -9.81
CA MET A 124 -5.21 30.98 -10.24
C MET A 124 -3.99 31.79 -9.81
N TYR A 125 -3.53 31.65 -8.56
CA TYR A 125 -2.31 32.29 -8.09
C TYR A 125 -1.04 31.79 -8.79
N PHE A 126 -1.01 30.50 -9.11
CA PHE A 126 0.09 29.91 -9.86
C PHE A 126 0.20 30.47 -11.28
N ILE A 127 -0.92 30.71 -11.97
CA ILE A 127 -0.92 31.20 -13.36
C ILE A 127 -0.15 32.52 -13.51
N GLU A 128 -0.34 33.48 -12.59
CA GLU A 128 0.42 34.74 -12.64
C GLU A 128 1.93 34.50 -12.60
N HIS A 129 2.37 33.68 -11.65
CA HIS A 129 3.78 33.42 -11.47
C HIS A 129 4.37 32.59 -12.61
N PHE A 130 3.59 31.63 -13.12
CA PHE A 130 3.98 30.77 -14.23
C PHE A 130 4.20 31.57 -15.52
N LEU A 131 3.28 32.46 -15.87
CA LEU A 131 3.40 33.26 -17.10
C LEU A 131 4.54 34.27 -17.05
N GLU A 132 4.83 34.81 -15.86
CA GLU A 132 6.02 35.65 -15.63
C GLU A 132 7.30 34.85 -15.92
N MET A 133 7.43 33.65 -15.33
CA MET A 133 8.57 32.76 -15.60
C MET A 133 8.66 32.33 -17.08
N ALA A 134 7.53 32.07 -17.73
CA ALA A 134 7.50 31.70 -19.15
C ALA A 134 8.01 32.84 -20.05
N THR A 135 7.69 34.09 -19.68
CA THR A 135 8.15 35.28 -20.40
C THR A 135 9.64 35.51 -20.19
N GLU A 136 10.14 35.33 -18.96
CA GLU A 136 11.57 35.38 -18.65
C GLU A 136 12.38 34.33 -19.43
N ASP A 137 11.83 33.11 -19.58
CA ASP A 137 12.44 32.02 -20.35
C ASP A 137 12.22 32.13 -21.88
N ARG A 138 11.62 33.25 -22.33
CA ARG A 138 11.30 33.58 -23.74
C ARG A 138 10.34 32.60 -24.43
N HIS A 139 9.53 31.86 -23.67
CA HIS A 139 8.53 30.92 -24.17
C HIS A 139 7.11 31.53 -24.15
N ASN A 140 6.82 32.39 -25.13
CA ASN A 140 5.59 33.17 -25.17
C ASN A 140 4.32 32.37 -25.55
N ASP A 141 4.45 31.11 -25.96
CA ASP A 141 3.30 30.30 -26.36
C ASP A 141 2.37 29.96 -25.18
N TYR A 142 2.92 29.81 -23.97
CA TYR A 142 2.10 29.73 -22.75
C TYR A 142 1.25 31.00 -22.51
N VAL A 143 1.81 32.19 -22.81
CA VAL A 143 1.07 33.45 -22.67
C VAL A 143 -0.07 33.50 -23.68
N ARG A 144 0.18 33.12 -24.94
CA ARG A 144 -0.84 33.09 -25.99
C ARG A 144 -1.97 32.10 -25.68
N MET A 145 -1.62 30.89 -25.23
CA MET A 145 -2.62 29.88 -24.86
C MET A 145 -3.44 30.31 -23.64
N MET A 146 -2.81 30.95 -22.65
CA MET A 146 -3.53 31.47 -21.49
C MET A 146 -4.43 32.67 -21.84
N GLN A 147 -3.99 33.57 -22.72
CA GLN A 147 -4.82 34.66 -23.24
C GLN A 147 -6.10 34.14 -23.91
N ARG A 148 -6.01 33.04 -24.65
CA ARG A 148 -7.16 32.38 -25.28
C ARG A 148 -8.13 31.80 -24.25
N ASP A 149 -7.60 31.18 -23.19
CA ASP A 149 -8.39 30.38 -22.25
C ASP A 149 -8.70 31.09 -20.91
N ILE A 150 -8.31 32.37 -20.75
CA ILE A 150 -8.44 33.10 -19.47
C ILE A 150 -9.89 33.23 -19.00
N ILE A 151 -10.84 33.39 -19.91
CA ILE A 151 -12.28 33.46 -19.57
C ILE A 151 -12.72 32.13 -18.94
N ARG A 152 -12.33 31.01 -19.55
CA ARG A 152 -12.61 29.65 -19.06
C ARG A 152 -11.98 29.40 -17.68
N VAL A 153 -10.76 29.91 -17.46
CA VAL A 153 -10.08 29.87 -16.16
C VAL A 153 -10.87 30.66 -15.10
N VAL A 154 -11.29 31.89 -15.43
CA VAL A 154 -12.06 32.74 -14.50
C VAL A 154 -13.42 32.13 -14.17
N ASP A 155 -14.13 31.58 -15.15
CA ASP A 155 -15.43 30.93 -14.95
C ASP A 155 -15.30 29.64 -14.13
N ALA A 156 -14.20 28.91 -14.24
CA ALA A 156 -13.94 27.74 -13.40
C ALA A 156 -13.69 28.13 -11.94
N VAL A 157 -13.03 29.26 -11.66
CA VAL A 157 -12.67 29.72 -10.30
C VAL A 157 -13.80 30.50 -9.63
N CYS A 158 -14.55 31.28 -10.43
CA CYS A 158 -15.68 32.09 -10.01
C CYS A 158 -16.86 31.88 -10.97
N PRO A 159 -17.59 30.75 -10.87
CA PRO A 159 -18.73 30.48 -11.75
C PRO A 159 -19.88 31.47 -11.51
N GLU A 160 -20.76 31.59 -12.50
CA GLU A 160 -21.93 32.49 -12.47
C GLU A 160 -22.97 32.11 -11.41
N ASP A 161 -22.95 30.87 -10.91
CA ASP A 161 -23.85 30.37 -9.88
C ASP A 161 -23.55 30.91 -8.46
N GLY A 162 -22.52 31.75 -8.32
CA GLY A 162 -22.10 32.35 -7.05
C GLY A 162 -21.31 31.41 -6.13
N SER A 163 -21.09 30.15 -6.51
CA SER A 163 -20.35 29.16 -5.70
C SER A 163 -18.88 29.57 -5.45
N GLY A 164 -18.32 30.39 -6.33
CA GLY A 164 -16.96 30.93 -6.24
C GLY A 164 -16.88 32.37 -5.71
N ALA A 165 -17.94 32.92 -5.09
CA ALA A 165 -17.96 34.30 -4.61
C ALA A 165 -16.79 34.65 -3.66
N ALA A 166 -16.36 33.69 -2.82
CA ALA A 166 -15.20 33.85 -1.93
C ALA A 166 -13.86 34.08 -2.67
N ASN A 167 -13.77 33.63 -3.93
CA ASN A 167 -12.57 33.72 -4.75
C ASN A 167 -12.51 35.01 -5.60
N VAL A 168 -13.57 35.82 -5.66
CA VAL A 168 -13.62 37.02 -6.52
C VAL A 168 -12.45 37.98 -6.25
N LYS A 169 -12.10 38.17 -4.97
CA LYS A 169 -10.95 39.00 -4.56
C LYS A 169 -9.62 38.44 -5.05
N VAL A 170 -9.48 37.12 -5.05
CA VAL A 170 -8.28 36.43 -5.54
C VAL A 170 -8.15 36.65 -7.05
N VAL A 171 -9.23 36.38 -7.79
CA VAL A 171 -9.24 36.53 -9.25
C VAL A 171 -8.93 37.97 -9.67
N ARG A 172 -9.58 38.98 -9.06
CA ARG A 172 -9.28 40.39 -9.36
C ARG A 172 -7.80 40.74 -9.13
N LYS A 173 -7.22 40.28 -8.01
CA LYS A 173 -5.80 40.53 -7.70
C LYS A 173 -4.89 39.95 -8.79
N VAL A 174 -5.16 38.73 -9.23
CA VAL A 174 -4.37 38.04 -10.26
C VAL A 174 -4.54 38.69 -11.63
N LEU A 175 -5.76 39.04 -12.04
CA LEU A 175 -6.02 39.74 -13.30
C LEU A 175 -5.29 41.09 -13.37
N GLN A 176 -5.31 41.86 -12.28
CA GLN A 176 -4.56 43.11 -12.17
C GLN A 176 -3.03 42.86 -12.22
N GLY A 177 -2.54 41.78 -11.63
CA GLY A 177 -1.13 41.37 -11.73
C GLY A 177 -0.71 41.07 -13.18
N LEU A 178 -1.54 40.31 -13.89
CA LEU A 178 -1.33 40.00 -15.31
C LEU A 178 -1.41 41.24 -16.21
N LEU A 179 -2.30 42.18 -15.90
CA LEU A 179 -2.42 43.45 -16.61
C LEU A 179 -1.17 44.33 -16.44
N ASN A 180 -0.73 44.53 -15.20
CA ASN A 180 0.45 45.33 -14.88
C ASN A 180 1.73 44.79 -15.53
N LYS A 181 1.79 43.47 -15.73
CA LYS A 181 2.89 42.78 -16.43
C LYS A 181 2.72 42.75 -17.96
N SER A 182 1.67 43.37 -18.50
CA SER A 182 1.34 43.37 -19.93
C SER A 182 1.16 41.96 -20.52
N LEU A 183 0.73 41.00 -19.70
CA LEU A 183 0.46 39.60 -20.09
C LEU A 183 -0.98 39.41 -20.58
N LEU A 184 -1.91 40.29 -20.19
CA LEU A 184 -3.28 40.36 -20.72
C LEU A 184 -3.57 41.75 -21.30
N PRO A 185 -4.39 41.86 -22.36
CA PRO A 185 -4.87 43.14 -22.88
C PRO A 185 -5.78 43.87 -21.86
N ASN A 186 -5.74 45.21 -21.86
CA ASN A 186 -6.63 46.03 -21.01
C ASN A 186 -8.12 45.70 -21.27
N GLU A 187 -8.51 45.60 -22.55
CA GLU A 187 -9.89 45.31 -22.96
C GLU A 187 -10.42 44.01 -22.33
N THR A 188 -9.60 42.94 -22.32
CA THR A 188 -9.98 41.66 -21.74
C THR A 188 -10.14 41.72 -20.21
N VAL A 189 -9.30 42.49 -19.53
CA VAL A 189 -9.38 42.63 -18.06
C VAL A 189 -10.59 43.48 -17.67
N ASP A 190 -10.89 44.54 -18.41
CA ASP A 190 -12.07 45.39 -18.18
C ASP A 190 -13.38 44.59 -18.33
N GLU A 191 -13.49 43.76 -19.37
CA GLU A 191 -14.64 42.85 -19.58
C GLU A 191 -14.80 41.86 -18.42
N LEU A 192 -13.71 41.20 -18.00
CA LEU A 192 -13.73 40.26 -16.90
C LEU A 192 -14.05 40.94 -15.56
N GLU A 193 -13.57 42.16 -15.32
CA GLU A 193 -13.91 42.92 -14.13
C GLU A 193 -15.40 43.30 -14.08
N GLU A 194 -16.01 43.61 -15.21
CA GLU A 194 -17.46 43.86 -15.30
C GLU A 194 -18.25 42.60 -14.94
N CYS A 195 -17.91 41.44 -15.51
CA CYS A 195 -18.53 40.15 -15.15
C CYS A 195 -18.35 39.81 -13.66
N LEU A 196 -17.19 40.13 -13.07
CA LEU A 196 -16.91 39.87 -11.67
C LEU A 196 -17.64 40.81 -10.71
N LYS A 197 -18.17 41.96 -11.16
CA LYS A 197 -19.00 42.84 -10.30
C LYS A 197 -20.35 42.21 -10.00
N GLU A 198 -20.98 41.60 -11.00
CA GLU A 198 -22.26 40.89 -10.85
C GLU A 198 -22.11 39.67 -9.93
N ARG A 199 -20.98 38.96 -10.03
CA ARG A 199 -20.66 37.79 -9.20
C ARG A 199 -20.36 38.14 -7.73
N ASP A 200 -19.92 39.38 -7.46
CA ASP A 200 -19.70 39.91 -6.10
C ASP A 200 -21.03 40.30 -5.43
N THR A 201 -22.02 40.77 -6.20
CA THR A 201 -23.34 41.14 -5.68
C THR A 201 -24.20 39.96 -5.18
N PHE A 202 -23.98 38.75 -5.70
CA PHE A 202 -24.62 37.53 -5.17
C PHE A 202 -24.20 37.21 -3.73
N ALA A 203 -23.02 37.66 -3.28
CA ALA A 203 -22.61 37.53 -1.88
C ALA A 203 -23.39 38.48 -0.95
N SER A 204 -23.92 39.60 -1.47
CA SER A 204 -24.70 40.58 -0.70
C SER A 204 -26.21 40.30 -0.66
N ASP A 205 -26.79 39.70 -1.71
CA ASP A 205 -28.26 39.47 -1.79
C ASP A 205 -28.77 38.30 -0.93
N ILE A 206 -27.89 37.40 -0.48
CA ILE A 206 -28.21 36.36 0.52
C ILE A 206 -28.49 37.01 1.91
N GLY A 207 -28.22 38.30 2.09
CA GLY A 207 -28.27 39.04 3.35
C GLY A 207 -29.58 39.77 3.70
N LEU A 208 -30.61 39.79 2.84
CA LEU A 208 -31.84 40.56 3.12
C LEU A 208 -33.12 39.78 2.78
N SER A 209 -33.70 39.11 3.77
CA SER A 209 -35.17 39.02 3.89
C SER A 209 -35.62 38.43 5.24
N SER A 210 -36.24 39.26 6.08
CA SER A 210 -37.31 38.84 6.99
C SER A 210 -38.27 40.01 7.25
N PRO A 211 -39.60 39.79 7.17
CA PRO A 211 -40.61 40.82 7.40
C PRO A 211 -41.12 40.89 8.86
N VAL A 212 -41.32 42.14 9.29
CA VAL A 212 -42.39 42.76 10.11
C VAL A 212 -43.34 41.90 10.96
N ASN A 213 -43.45 42.31 12.25
CA ASN A 213 -44.56 42.25 13.24
C ASN A 213 -44.07 41.64 14.56
N GLY A 214 -44.29 42.20 15.76
CA GLY A 214 -45.04 43.35 16.24
C GLY A 214 -44.97 43.36 17.78
N ASP A 215 -45.22 44.53 18.36
CA ASP A 215 -45.56 44.82 19.78
C ASP A 215 -44.47 44.64 20.85
N ALA A 216 -43.87 45.72 21.36
CA ALA A 216 -44.38 46.75 22.26
C ALA A 216 -44.23 46.38 23.75
N SER A 217 -43.32 47.08 24.46
CA SER A 217 -43.65 47.91 25.63
C SER A 217 -42.41 48.44 26.38
N SER A 218 -42.49 49.74 26.66
CA SER A 218 -41.94 50.48 27.81
C SER A 218 -40.53 51.08 27.76
N MET A 219 -40.56 52.39 28.01
CA MET A 219 -39.52 53.41 27.99
C MET A 219 -38.70 53.47 29.29
N THR A 220 -37.45 53.96 29.24
CA THR A 220 -37.00 55.20 29.92
C THR A 220 -35.49 55.50 29.73
N ASN A 221 -35.21 56.74 29.28
CA ASN A 221 -34.06 57.65 29.43
C ASN A 221 -32.61 57.14 29.64
N VAL A 222 -31.68 57.38 28.70
CA VAL A 222 -30.81 58.58 28.49
C VAL A 222 -29.63 58.69 29.48
N ASN A 223 -28.39 58.34 29.06
CA ASN A 223 -27.36 59.30 28.62
C ASN A 223 -25.97 58.67 28.29
N THR A 224 -25.41 59.13 27.16
CA THR A 224 -23.99 59.42 26.82
C THR A 224 -22.87 58.36 26.78
N HIS A 225 -22.49 58.04 25.53
CA HIS A 225 -21.13 58.09 24.91
C HIS A 225 -20.05 57.00 25.16
N PRO A 226 -19.14 56.77 24.19
CA PRO A 226 -18.96 55.46 23.55
C PRO A 226 -17.54 54.89 23.67
N SER A 227 -17.41 53.56 23.69
CA SER A 227 -16.45 52.83 22.86
C SER A 227 -16.61 51.33 23.12
N SER A 228 -17.03 50.63 22.09
CA SER A 228 -17.24 49.20 22.02
C SER A 228 -15.95 48.39 22.06
N ARG A 229 -15.86 47.45 23.01
CA ARG A 229 -15.45 46.06 22.73
C ARG A 229 -15.81 45.13 23.90
N PRO A 230 -16.82 44.25 23.75
CA PRO A 230 -16.82 42.92 24.35
C PRO A 230 -16.56 41.91 23.21
N ARG A 231 -15.52 41.06 23.25
CA ARG A 231 -15.39 39.87 24.10
C ARG A 231 -16.63 38.97 24.07
N ASN A 232 -16.47 37.89 23.29
CA ASN A 232 -16.95 36.53 23.47
C ASN A 232 -18.44 36.26 23.71
N GLY A 233 -19.00 35.42 22.84
CA GLY A 233 -19.63 34.19 23.30
C GLY A 233 -21.13 34.07 23.06
N ALA A 234 -21.47 32.95 22.40
CA ALA A 234 -22.78 32.29 22.34
C ALA A 234 -23.88 33.05 21.56
N SER A 235 -24.71 32.43 20.71
CA SER A 235 -25.05 31.02 20.48
C SER A 235 -25.80 30.95 19.13
N ALA A 236 -25.42 30.02 18.26
CA ALA A 236 -26.12 29.77 16.99
C ALA A 236 -27.48 29.08 17.23
N PRO A 237 -28.52 29.37 16.40
CA PRO A 237 -29.71 28.53 16.29
C PRO A 237 -29.47 27.29 15.40
N PRO A 238 -30.37 26.30 15.42
CA PRO A 238 -30.03 24.91 15.10
C PRO A 238 -30.30 24.50 13.66
N GLY A 239 -29.30 23.81 13.08
CA GLY A 239 -29.37 23.02 11.84
C GLY A 239 -28.18 23.32 10.91
N LEU A 240 -27.13 22.51 10.78
CA LEU A 240 -26.71 21.27 11.43
C LEU A 240 -25.44 21.54 12.26
N ARG A 241 -25.52 21.47 13.58
CA ARG A 241 -24.32 21.40 14.44
C ARG A 241 -23.90 19.95 14.53
N LEU A 242 -22.70 19.65 14.04
CA LEU A 242 -22.06 18.33 14.19
C LEU A 242 -21.94 18.01 15.68
N ASP A 243 -22.19 16.74 16.03
CA ASP A 243 -22.10 16.27 17.40
C ASP A 243 -20.69 16.51 17.96
N LYS A 244 -20.56 16.79 19.26
CA LYS A 244 -19.27 17.10 19.89
C LYS A 244 -18.27 15.95 19.66
N ARG A 245 -18.78 14.71 19.66
CA ARG A 245 -18.00 13.51 19.34
C ARG A 245 -17.53 13.48 17.88
N GLN A 246 -18.34 13.96 16.95
CA GLN A 246 -17.96 14.12 15.52
C GLN A 246 -16.92 15.22 15.33
N ILE A 247 -16.98 16.29 16.13
CA ILE A 247 -15.99 17.37 16.08
C ILE A 247 -14.65 16.87 16.63
N GLU A 248 -14.65 16.18 17.77
CA GLU A 248 -13.44 15.58 18.36
C GLU A 248 -12.85 14.50 17.45
N GLN A 249 -13.69 13.66 16.83
CA GLN A 249 -13.27 12.67 15.85
C GLN A 249 -12.63 13.33 14.62
N ARG A 250 -13.19 14.43 14.11
CA ARG A 250 -12.60 15.17 12.98
C ARG A 250 -11.28 15.85 13.34
N ILE A 251 -11.16 16.38 14.56
CA ILE A 251 -9.91 16.96 15.06
C ILE A 251 -8.84 15.88 15.17
N GLU A 252 -9.19 14.69 15.67
CA GLU A 252 -8.25 13.56 15.78
C GLU A 252 -7.89 12.98 14.40
N GLU A 253 -8.86 12.87 13.48
CA GLU A 253 -8.62 12.49 12.08
C GLU A 253 -7.70 13.47 11.35
N ASP A 254 -7.87 14.78 11.58
CA ASP A 254 -7.04 15.82 10.98
C ASP A 254 -5.65 15.90 11.62
N ARG A 255 -5.56 15.61 12.93
CA ARG A 255 -4.29 15.43 13.65
C ARG A 255 -3.52 14.21 13.12
N GLU A 256 -4.21 13.11 12.88
CA GLU A 256 -3.62 11.89 12.29
C GLU A 256 -3.26 12.10 10.81
N ARG A 257 -4.02 12.88 10.02
CA ARG A 257 -3.59 13.30 8.66
C ARG A 257 -2.31 14.13 8.69
N HIS A 258 -2.20 15.11 9.58
CA HIS A 258 -0.99 15.90 9.74
C HIS A 258 0.20 15.07 10.25
N LYS A 259 -0.06 14.02 11.04
CA LYS A 259 0.97 13.08 11.46
C LYS A 259 1.46 12.21 10.29
N ARG A 260 0.54 11.67 9.46
CA ARG A 260 0.88 10.93 8.23
C ARG A 260 1.62 11.78 7.19
N MET A 261 1.29 13.06 7.06
CA MET A 261 2.06 14.00 6.21
C MET A 261 3.50 14.22 6.72
N ARG A 262 3.73 14.09 8.03
CA ARG A 262 5.10 14.14 8.60
C ARG A 262 5.80 12.79 8.51
N GLU A 263 5.09 11.68 8.42
CA GLU A 263 5.66 10.34 8.18
C GLU A 263 6.24 10.23 6.74
N SER A 264 5.66 10.90 5.74
CA SER A 264 6.28 11.04 4.41
C SER A 264 7.48 12.00 4.37
N MET A 265 7.81 12.64 5.48
CA MET A 265 9.01 13.46 5.62
C MET A 265 10.24 12.61 5.99
N TRP A 266 10.04 11.36 6.38
CA TRP A 266 11.09 10.38 6.70
C TRP A 266 11.42 9.45 5.53
N THR A 267 10.68 9.53 4.42
CA THR A 267 11.04 8.83 3.18
C THR A 267 12.20 9.54 2.49
N VAL A 268 13.40 9.01 2.69
CA VAL A 268 14.62 9.44 1.98
C VAL A 268 14.58 8.90 0.55
N PRO A 269 14.83 9.73 -0.48
CA PRO A 269 14.94 9.26 -1.87
C PRO A 269 16.11 8.27 -2.07
N LEU A 270 15.98 7.39 -3.08
CA LEU A 270 16.89 6.29 -3.42
C LEU A 270 18.34 6.66 -3.81
N GLN A 271 18.71 7.93 -3.83
CA GLN A 271 20.09 8.35 -4.07
C GLN A 271 20.67 8.84 -2.76
N ALA A 272 21.76 8.21 -2.31
CA ALA A 272 22.60 8.77 -1.26
C ALA A 272 23.12 10.12 -1.75
N SER A 273 22.49 11.20 -1.34
CA SER A 273 23.06 12.53 -1.52
C SER A 273 24.27 12.65 -0.61
N GLU A 274 25.25 13.47 -0.99
CA GLU A 274 26.40 13.79 -0.13
C GLU A 274 25.97 14.29 1.26
N GLU A 275 24.74 14.81 1.39
CA GLU A 275 24.12 15.22 2.65
C GLU A 275 23.82 14.03 3.60
N ALA A 276 23.52 12.85 3.07
CA ALA A 276 23.30 11.64 3.88
C ALA A 276 24.60 11.14 4.54
N PHE A 277 25.73 11.25 3.83
CA PHE A 277 27.05 10.96 4.39
C PHE A 277 27.50 12.04 5.38
N LYS A 278 27.20 13.31 5.09
CA LYS A 278 27.46 14.42 6.02
C LYS A 278 26.71 14.27 7.34
N PHE A 279 25.45 13.84 7.30
CA PHE A 279 24.67 13.58 8.51
C PHE A 279 25.22 12.39 9.31
N TYR A 280 25.72 11.36 8.62
CA TYR A 280 26.39 10.21 9.26
C TYR A 280 27.71 10.63 9.93
N ASP A 281 28.51 11.47 9.29
CA ASP A 281 29.76 12.02 9.85
C ASP A 281 29.51 12.99 11.01
N GLU A 282 28.42 13.76 10.98
CA GLU A 282 28.08 14.74 12.04
C GLU A 282 27.34 14.12 13.24
N ALA A 283 26.60 13.01 13.05
CA ALA A 283 25.77 12.38 14.09
C ALA A 283 26.35 11.07 14.65
N SER A 284 27.40 10.51 14.04
CA SER A 284 28.09 9.33 14.55
C SER A 284 28.77 9.65 15.89
N ALA A 285 28.45 8.88 16.92
CA ALA A 285 29.14 8.95 18.22
C ALA A 285 30.56 8.36 18.17
N THR A 286 30.93 7.74 17.04
CA THR A 286 32.25 7.16 16.81
C THR A 286 33.03 7.96 15.78
N GLY A 287 34.25 8.36 16.13
CA GLY A 287 35.18 9.08 15.24
C GLY A 287 35.99 8.15 14.34
N GLU A 288 36.72 8.73 13.39
CA GLU A 288 37.54 7.99 12.41
C GLU A 288 38.66 7.15 13.09
N ASP A 289 39.05 7.54 14.31
CA ASP A 289 40.10 6.89 15.10
C ASP A 289 39.59 5.75 16.01
N ASP A 290 38.28 5.57 16.20
CA ASP A 290 37.74 4.54 17.11
C ASP A 290 37.95 3.11 16.58
N ARG A 291 38.06 2.96 15.25
CA ARG A 291 38.47 1.69 14.63
C ARG A 291 39.92 1.33 14.92
N ILE A 292 40.78 2.32 15.14
CA ILE A 292 42.19 2.12 15.50
C ILE A 292 42.25 1.74 16.97
N LEU A 293 41.54 2.48 17.84
CA LEU A 293 41.47 2.22 19.27
C LEU A 293 40.92 0.82 19.58
N GLY A 294 39.86 0.39 18.86
CA GLY A 294 39.30 -0.94 19.00
C GLY A 294 40.26 -2.06 18.55
N LYS A 295 41.11 -1.81 17.54
CA LYS A 295 42.16 -2.76 17.14
C LYS A 295 43.27 -2.86 18.18
N GLU A 296 43.70 -1.74 18.73
CA GLU A 296 44.73 -1.69 19.78
C GLU A 296 44.25 -2.38 21.07
N GLU A 297 42.98 -2.19 21.45
CA GLU A 297 42.36 -2.87 22.59
C GLU A 297 42.24 -4.39 22.38
N GLN A 298 41.92 -4.82 21.15
CA GLN A 298 41.85 -6.23 20.77
C GLN A 298 43.24 -6.90 20.80
N GLU A 299 44.29 -6.17 20.40
CA GLU A 299 45.68 -6.63 20.49
C GLU A 299 46.15 -6.71 21.95
N GLU A 300 45.74 -5.79 22.83
CA GLU A 300 46.00 -5.86 24.27
C GLU A 300 45.32 -7.07 24.94
N ILE A 301 44.07 -7.36 24.58
CA ILE A 301 43.34 -8.54 25.07
C ILE A 301 44.05 -9.82 24.61
N HIS A 302 44.54 -9.85 23.37
CA HIS A 302 45.29 -10.99 22.85
C HIS A 302 46.66 -11.15 23.52
N HIS A 303 47.29 -10.05 23.92
CA HIS A 303 48.56 -10.06 24.67
C HIS A 303 48.39 -10.47 26.15
N LYS A 304 47.26 -10.11 26.79
CA LYS A 304 46.92 -10.50 28.17
C LYS A 304 46.37 -11.93 28.29
N GLY A 305 45.96 -12.56 27.18
CA GLY A 305 45.47 -13.93 27.12
C GLY A 305 46.54 -15.04 27.15
N LYS A 306 47.84 -14.72 27.21
CA LYS A 306 48.91 -15.72 27.37
C LYS A 306 49.17 -16.04 28.85
N GLY A 307 48.15 -16.60 29.50
CA GLY A 307 48.26 -17.26 30.80
C GLY A 307 48.58 -18.74 30.64
N VAL A 308 49.61 -19.20 31.34
CA VAL A 308 50.26 -20.52 31.37
C VAL A 308 49.26 -21.70 31.53
N PRO A 309 49.42 -22.85 30.83
CA PRO A 309 48.57 -24.02 31.06
C PRO A 309 48.91 -24.72 32.38
N CYS A 310 47.90 -25.06 33.18
CA CYS A 310 48.07 -25.82 34.42
C CYS A 310 48.06 -27.34 34.15
N HIS A 311 49.03 -28.03 34.75
CA HIS A 311 49.20 -29.48 34.75
C HIS A 311 48.26 -30.16 35.77
N HIS A 312 47.19 -30.82 35.34
CA HIS A 312 46.54 -31.95 36.04
C HIS A 312 45.79 -32.80 34.98
N GLN A 313 46.43 -33.85 34.45
CA GLN A 313 46.19 -35.28 34.77
C GLN A 313 44.75 -35.74 34.46
N MET A 314 44.45 -36.37 33.31
CA MET A 314 44.77 -37.76 32.88
C MET A 314 44.50 -38.85 33.92
N SER A 315 43.52 -39.72 33.61
CA SER A 315 43.43 -41.18 33.84
C SER A 315 41.94 -41.58 33.82
N PHE A 316 41.40 -42.66 33.24
CA PHE A 316 41.85 -44.04 33.03
C PHE A 316 40.99 -44.68 31.90
N ASP A 317 41.59 -45.62 31.16
CA ASP A 317 40.92 -46.63 30.32
C ASP A 317 40.13 -47.63 31.19
N ASP A 318 39.07 -48.26 30.64
CA ASP A 318 38.90 -49.72 30.63
C ASP A 318 37.62 -50.18 29.92
N ASN A 319 37.80 -51.21 29.08
CA ASN A 319 36.77 -52.05 28.43
C ASN A 319 36.04 -52.94 29.44
N CYS A 320 34.77 -53.26 29.17
CA CYS A 320 34.16 -54.52 29.59
C CYS A 320 33.02 -54.94 28.64
N ASP A 321 33.22 -56.10 28.01
CA ASP A 321 32.28 -56.90 27.22
C ASP A 321 31.33 -57.75 28.10
N ASP A 322 30.31 -58.30 27.42
CA ASP A 322 29.47 -59.48 27.75
C ASP A 322 28.20 -59.29 28.60
N LYS A 323 27.00 -59.44 27.97
CA LYS A 323 26.23 -60.71 27.93
C LYS A 323 24.87 -60.58 27.21
N ASP A 324 24.60 -61.57 26.36
CA ASP A 324 23.32 -61.92 25.74
C ASP A 324 22.27 -62.43 26.76
N ASP A 325 20.97 -62.30 26.44
CA ASP A 325 19.98 -63.39 26.53
C ASP A 325 18.58 -63.00 26.00
N GLU A 326 17.99 -63.91 25.21
CA GLU A 326 16.64 -63.91 24.62
C GLU A 326 15.52 -64.12 25.66
N TYR A 327 14.30 -63.63 25.37
CA TYR A 327 13.00 -64.38 25.30
C TYR A 327 11.78 -63.43 25.40
N GLY A 328 10.74 -63.68 24.59
CA GLY A 328 9.36 -63.41 25.03
C GLY A 328 8.39 -62.69 24.08
N ASP A 329 7.98 -63.43 23.04
CA ASP A 329 6.70 -63.49 22.32
C ASP A 329 5.47 -62.70 22.85
N GLY A 330 4.66 -62.20 21.90
CA GLY A 330 3.42 -61.45 22.16
C GLY A 330 2.66 -61.04 20.89
N ALA A 331 2.09 -62.04 20.21
CA ALA A 331 1.26 -61.94 19.02
C ALA A 331 0.03 -61.00 19.13
N TYR A 332 -0.36 -60.35 18.02
CA TYR A 332 -1.75 -60.29 17.58
C TYR A 332 -1.83 -60.11 16.06
N ASN A 333 -2.48 -61.09 15.43
CA ASN A 333 -2.71 -61.24 14.00
C ASN A 333 -4.03 -60.61 13.58
N ASP A 334 -4.04 -60.05 12.36
CA ASP A 334 -5.05 -60.17 11.30
C ASP A 334 -6.56 -59.98 11.59
N ASN A 335 -7.18 -59.05 10.87
CA ASN A 335 -8.39 -59.37 10.10
C ASN A 335 -8.70 -58.28 9.07
N SER A 336 -8.49 -58.69 7.82
CA SER A 336 -9.04 -58.13 6.59
C SER A 336 -10.51 -58.58 6.38
N ASP A 337 -11.15 -58.02 5.34
CA ASP A 337 -12.41 -58.45 4.71
C ASP A 337 -13.77 -58.08 5.36
N TRP A 338 -14.31 -56.91 4.97
CA TRP A 338 -15.76 -56.71 4.79
C TRP A 338 -16.08 -55.84 3.56
N PHE A 339 -15.81 -56.36 2.35
CA PHE A 339 -16.46 -55.92 1.12
C PHE A 339 -17.39 -57.03 0.61
N LYS A 340 -18.61 -56.61 0.25
CA LYS A 340 -19.71 -57.36 -0.42
C LYS A 340 -20.76 -57.98 0.51
N ASN A 341 -21.86 -57.24 0.70
CA ASN A 341 -23.19 -57.74 0.35
C ASN A 341 -24.14 -56.56 0.12
N GLY A 342 -24.72 -56.51 -1.07
CA GLY A 342 -25.62 -55.45 -1.51
C GLY A 342 -27.03 -55.62 -0.95
N LEU A 343 -27.66 -54.49 -0.65
CA LEU A 343 -29.10 -54.33 -0.65
C LEU A 343 -29.41 -52.91 -1.16
N LEU A 344 -30.06 -52.86 -2.32
CA LEU A 344 -30.66 -51.69 -2.94
C LEU A 344 -31.65 -51.03 -1.98
N TYR A 345 -31.51 -49.72 -1.74
CA TYR A 345 -32.65 -48.80 -1.62
C TYR A 345 -32.28 -47.45 -2.27
N PRO A 346 -33.02 -46.98 -3.29
CA PRO A 346 -32.73 -45.72 -3.96
C PRO A 346 -33.41 -44.59 -3.20
N LEU A 347 -32.73 -43.99 -2.20
CA LEU A 347 -33.13 -42.67 -1.73
C LEU A 347 -32.57 -41.61 -2.67
N ARG A 348 -33.23 -41.50 -3.83
CA ARG A 348 -33.18 -40.33 -4.70
C ARG A 348 -33.97 -39.21 -4.04
N THR A 349 -33.51 -38.71 -2.88
CA THR A 349 -33.85 -37.35 -2.48
C THR A 349 -33.06 -36.44 -3.42
N ARG A 350 -33.75 -35.86 -4.40
CA ARG A 350 -33.27 -34.64 -5.06
C ARG A 350 -33.08 -33.61 -3.94
N LYS A 351 -31.90 -33.59 -3.32
CA LYS A 351 -31.42 -32.44 -2.57
C LYS A 351 -31.35 -31.37 -3.64
N THR A 352 -32.30 -30.43 -3.62
CA THR A 352 -32.17 -29.20 -4.39
C THR A 352 -30.80 -28.66 -3.98
N ILE A 353 -29.79 -28.79 -4.83
CA ILE A 353 -28.47 -28.25 -4.56
C ILE A 353 -28.71 -26.74 -4.59
N MET A 354 -28.92 -26.15 -3.42
CA MET A 354 -28.89 -24.70 -3.26
C MET A 354 -27.48 -24.29 -3.63
N THR A 355 -27.28 -23.86 -4.87
CA THR A 355 -25.98 -23.40 -5.33
C THR A 355 -25.78 -22.02 -4.73
N TYR A 356 -24.87 -21.92 -3.75
CA TYR A 356 -24.51 -20.64 -3.14
C TYR A 356 -24.08 -19.63 -4.22
N ARG A 357 -24.42 -18.37 -4.02
CA ARG A 357 -23.95 -17.23 -4.81
C ARG A 357 -22.93 -16.44 -3.99
N ILE A 358 -21.72 -16.34 -4.52
CA ILE A 358 -20.61 -15.68 -3.85
C ILE A 358 -20.12 -14.52 -4.70
N LEU A 359 -20.04 -13.35 -4.08
CA LEU A 359 -19.30 -12.21 -4.63
C LEU A 359 -17.90 -12.19 -4.01
N ILE A 360 -16.86 -12.21 -4.83
CA ILE A 360 -15.47 -12.02 -4.38
C ILE A 360 -15.04 -10.60 -4.73
N PHE A 361 -14.87 -9.78 -3.69
CA PHE A 361 -14.37 -8.42 -3.80
C PHE A 361 -12.84 -8.41 -3.68
N GLY A 362 -12.16 -8.22 -4.81
CA GLY A 362 -10.70 -8.21 -4.91
C GLY A 362 -10.13 -9.54 -5.39
N THR A 363 -9.91 -9.65 -6.70
CA THR A 363 -9.35 -10.82 -7.38
C THR A 363 -7.91 -10.62 -7.80
N GLY A 364 -7.08 -10.23 -6.84
CA GLY A 364 -5.63 -10.43 -6.94
C GLY A 364 -5.27 -11.90 -6.72
N SER A 365 -4.08 -12.15 -6.20
CA SER A 365 -3.53 -13.50 -6.01
C SER A 365 -4.44 -14.42 -5.18
N VAL A 366 -4.83 -13.99 -3.97
CA VAL A 366 -5.68 -14.79 -3.06
C VAL A 366 -7.10 -14.96 -3.60
N GLY A 367 -7.72 -13.87 -4.04
CA GLY A 367 -9.10 -13.90 -4.55
C GLY A 367 -9.26 -14.77 -5.80
N ALA A 368 -8.26 -14.85 -6.68
CA ALA A 368 -8.29 -15.73 -7.85
C ALA A 368 -8.29 -17.22 -7.47
N VAL A 369 -7.49 -17.61 -6.47
CA VAL A 369 -7.46 -19.01 -5.98
C VAL A 369 -8.80 -19.38 -5.34
N TYR A 370 -9.35 -18.53 -4.48
CA TYR A 370 -10.67 -18.80 -3.88
C TYR A 370 -11.82 -18.74 -4.90
N ALA A 371 -11.71 -17.91 -5.95
CA ALA A 371 -12.67 -17.94 -7.06
C ALA A 371 -12.66 -19.30 -7.77
N TRP A 372 -11.47 -19.85 -8.07
CA TRP A 372 -11.36 -21.18 -8.66
C TRP A 372 -11.87 -22.28 -7.73
N MET A 373 -11.42 -22.27 -6.47
CA MET A 373 -11.78 -23.30 -5.51
C MET A 373 -13.29 -23.33 -5.28
N LEU A 374 -13.89 -22.20 -4.89
CA LEU A 374 -15.30 -22.12 -4.54
C LEU A 374 -16.22 -22.30 -5.76
N SER A 375 -15.74 -22.07 -6.98
CA SER A 375 -16.53 -22.31 -8.21
C SER A 375 -16.96 -23.76 -8.40
N LYS A 376 -16.32 -24.71 -7.72
CA LYS A 376 -16.68 -26.13 -7.75
C LYS A 376 -18.02 -26.41 -7.06
N SER A 377 -18.45 -25.53 -6.15
CA SER A 377 -19.64 -25.72 -5.31
C SER A 377 -20.57 -24.50 -5.27
N ALA A 378 -20.18 -23.38 -5.87
CA ALA A 378 -20.92 -22.12 -5.85
C ALA A 378 -20.85 -21.36 -7.19
N LYS A 379 -21.82 -20.48 -7.44
CA LYS A 379 -21.79 -19.50 -8.52
C LYS A 379 -20.94 -18.30 -8.07
N ILE A 380 -19.89 -18.01 -8.83
CA ILE A 380 -18.92 -16.98 -8.46
C ILE A 380 -19.08 -15.74 -9.36
N THR A 381 -19.27 -14.60 -8.72
CA THR A 381 -19.12 -13.28 -9.31
C THR A 381 -17.89 -12.62 -8.70
N THR A 382 -17.09 -11.93 -9.52
CA THR A 382 -15.82 -11.33 -9.09
C THR A 382 -15.76 -9.85 -9.43
N ILE A 383 -15.22 -9.05 -8.51
CA ILE A 383 -14.90 -7.65 -8.76
C ILE A 383 -13.43 -7.54 -9.14
N CYS A 384 -13.18 -7.19 -10.40
CA CYS A 384 -11.85 -6.99 -10.96
C CYS A 384 -11.62 -5.52 -11.32
N ARG A 385 -10.44 -4.98 -10.98
CA ARG A 385 -9.95 -3.70 -11.51
C ARG A 385 -8.88 -3.96 -12.57
N SER A 386 -7.62 -4.12 -12.15
CA SER A 386 -6.48 -4.37 -13.05
C SER A 386 -6.59 -5.66 -13.86
N ASN A 387 -7.20 -6.72 -13.30
CA ASN A 387 -7.37 -8.00 -13.98
C ASN A 387 -8.62 -8.06 -14.88
N PHE A 388 -9.44 -7.01 -14.96
CA PHE A 388 -10.78 -7.10 -15.56
C PHE A 388 -10.76 -7.59 -17.02
N ASP A 389 -9.92 -7.00 -17.87
CA ASP A 389 -9.96 -7.28 -19.31
C ASP A 389 -9.55 -8.72 -19.62
N GLU A 390 -8.55 -9.24 -18.90
CA GLU A 390 -8.07 -10.61 -19.08
C GLU A 390 -9.01 -11.63 -18.42
N ALA A 391 -9.44 -11.39 -17.18
CA ALA A 391 -10.37 -12.27 -16.48
C ALA A 391 -11.73 -12.38 -17.19
N SER A 392 -12.23 -11.29 -17.79
CA SER A 392 -13.49 -11.31 -18.54
C SER A 392 -13.40 -12.14 -19.82
N ARG A 393 -12.27 -12.06 -20.54
CA ARG A 393 -12.05 -12.80 -21.79
C ARG A 393 -11.75 -14.27 -21.53
N ASN A 394 -10.77 -14.54 -20.67
CA ASN A 394 -10.14 -15.86 -20.55
C ASN A 394 -10.33 -16.51 -19.17
N GLY A 395 -10.85 -15.79 -18.18
CA GLY A 395 -10.93 -16.27 -16.80
C GLY A 395 -9.59 -16.15 -16.07
N PHE A 396 -9.45 -16.88 -14.96
CA PHE A 396 -8.23 -16.99 -14.19
C PHE A 396 -7.56 -18.34 -14.45
N THR A 397 -6.22 -18.32 -14.47
CA THR A 397 -5.39 -19.52 -14.54
C THR A 397 -4.54 -19.63 -13.27
N ILE A 398 -4.61 -20.78 -12.61
CA ILE A 398 -3.88 -21.09 -11.39
C ILE A 398 -2.86 -22.20 -11.71
N HIS A 399 -1.60 -21.92 -11.41
CA HIS A 399 -0.53 -22.91 -11.35
C HIS A 399 -0.27 -23.23 -9.89
N SER A 400 -0.47 -24.47 -9.48
CA SER A 400 -0.42 -24.87 -8.07
C SER A 400 0.51 -26.07 -7.89
N THR A 401 1.43 -25.98 -6.93
CA THR A 401 2.21 -27.16 -6.52
C THR A 401 1.36 -28.21 -5.80
N LEU A 402 0.18 -27.82 -5.27
CA LEU A 402 -0.74 -28.72 -4.55
C LEU A 402 -1.81 -29.35 -5.46
N TRP A 403 -2.31 -28.61 -6.45
CA TRP A 403 -3.45 -29.05 -7.27
C TRP A 403 -3.09 -29.24 -8.75
N GLY A 404 -1.83 -29.02 -9.14
CA GLY A 404 -1.36 -29.10 -10.51
C GLY A 404 -1.40 -27.77 -11.25
N ASN A 405 -1.08 -27.83 -12.55
CA ASN A 405 -0.93 -26.66 -13.42
C ASN A 405 -2.13 -26.48 -14.34
N ASP A 406 -2.29 -25.26 -14.88
CA ASP A 406 -3.32 -24.88 -15.85
C ASP A 406 -4.76 -25.05 -15.34
N LEU A 407 -4.97 -24.80 -14.04
CA LEU A 407 -6.28 -24.86 -13.42
C LEU A 407 -7.06 -23.60 -13.80
N LYS A 408 -8.20 -23.77 -14.49
CA LYS A 408 -8.95 -22.64 -15.05
C LYS A 408 -10.28 -22.44 -14.36
N VAL A 409 -10.66 -21.18 -14.19
CA VAL A 409 -12.01 -20.76 -13.80
C VAL A 409 -12.42 -19.54 -14.60
N LYS A 410 -13.66 -19.52 -15.09
CA LYS A 410 -14.23 -18.33 -15.75
C LYS A 410 -15.48 -17.88 -14.98
N PRO A 411 -15.33 -17.05 -13.94
CA PRO A 411 -16.45 -16.53 -13.18
C PRO A 411 -17.16 -15.41 -13.96
N VAL A 412 -18.29 -14.94 -13.43
CA VAL A 412 -18.84 -13.64 -13.85
C VAL A 412 -17.88 -12.55 -13.36
N VAL A 413 -17.53 -11.60 -14.22
CA VAL A 413 -16.55 -10.55 -13.93
C VAL A 413 -17.21 -9.19 -14.07
N ALA A 414 -17.11 -8.36 -13.03
CA ALA A 414 -17.61 -6.99 -13.00
C ALA A 414 -16.51 -6.01 -12.56
N ARG A 415 -16.62 -4.75 -12.99
CA ARG A 415 -15.75 -3.64 -12.54
C ARG A 415 -16.23 -3.03 -11.24
N THR A 416 -17.54 -3.03 -11.00
CA THR A 416 -18.18 -2.43 -9.83
C THR A 416 -19.15 -3.39 -9.17
N VAL A 417 -19.44 -3.15 -7.89
CA VAL A 417 -20.39 -3.97 -7.13
C VAL A 417 -21.82 -3.83 -7.67
N SER A 418 -22.21 -2.62 -8.07
CA SER A 418 -23.52 -2.40 -8.72
C SER A 418 -23.67 -3.21 -10.01
N GLN A 419 -22.63 -3.22 -10.86
CA GLN A 419 -22.63 -4.04 -12.07
C GLN A 419 -22.72 -5.54 -11.73
N ALA A 420 -22.04 -5.99 -10.67
CA ALA A 420 -22.13 -7.39 -10.23
C ALA A 420 -23.55 -7.78 -9.79
N VAL A 421 -24.28 -6.87 -9.15
CA VAL A 421 -25.69 -7.07 -8.74
C VAL A 421 -26.61 -7.11 -9.95
N GLU A 422 -26.39 -6.24 -10.94
CA GLU A 422 -27.12 -6.25 -12.21
C GLU A 422 -26.91 -7.58 -12.96
N LEU A 423 -25.65 -8.04 -13.05
CA LEU A 423 -25.30 -9.32 -13.68
C LEU A 423 -25.81 -10.55 -12.89
N ALA A 424 -26.19 -10.37 -11.63
CA ALA A 424 -26.83 -11.39 -10.81
C ALA A 424 -28.36 -11.40 -10.97
N ASP A 425 -28.92 -10.60 -11.89
CA ASP A 425 -30.37 -10.43 -12.09
C ASP A 425 -31.11 -10.04 -10.80
N GLY A 426 -30.49 -9.18 -9.99
CA GLY A 426 -31.05 -8.70 -8.72
C GLY A 426 -31.13 -9.76 -7.62
N GLN A 427 -30.51 -10.93 -7.84
CA GLN A 427 -30.49 -11.98 -6.84
C GLN A 427 -29.45 -11.72 -5.74
N PRO A 428 -29.78 -11.96 -4.45
CA PRO A 428 -28.85 -11.71 -3.37
C PRO A 428 -27.68 -12.69 -3.37
N PHE A 429 -26.52 -12.19 -2.92
CA PHE A 429 -25.36 -13.01 -2.62
C PHE A 429 -25.47 -13.58 -1.20
N ASP A 430 -25.22 -14.89 -1.06
CA ASP A 430 -25.18 -15.56 0.23
C ASP A 430 -23.90 -15.18 0.98
N PHE A 431 -22.79 -15.08 0.25
CA PHE A 431 -21.49 -14.66 0.79
C PHE A 431 -20.88 -13.52 -0.03
N VAL A 432 -20.37 -12.50 0.66
CA VAL A 432 -19.49 -11.47 0.09
C VAL A 432 -18.11 -11.65 0.71
N VAL A 433 -17.17 -12.16 -0.07
CA VAL A 433 -15.80 -12.46 0.33
C VAL A 433 -14.88 -11.30 0.00
N ILE A 434 -14.27 -10.70 1.02
CA ILE A 434 -13.31 -9.60 0.89
C ILE A 434 -11.90 -10.18 0.83
N ALA A 435 -11.34 -10.16 -0.39
CA ALA A 435 -9.98 -10.62 -0.68
C ALA A 435 -9.09 -9.51 -1.27
N ALA A 436 -9.61 -8.28 -1.38
CA ALA A 436 -8.81 -7.09 -1.64
C ALA A 436 -7.89 -6.81 -0.44
N LYS A 437 -6.70 -6.29 -0.67
CA LYS A 437 -5.78 -5.88 0.41
C LYS A 437 -6.44 -4.87 1.35
N ALA A 438 -6.11 -4.95 2.64
CA ALA A 438 -6.61 -4.04 3.67
C ALA A 438 -5.85 -2.69 3.62
N LEU A 439 -6.07 -1.98 2.52
CA LEU A 439 -5.53 -0.64 2.28
C LEU A 439 -6.62 0.40 2.56
N PRO A 440 -6.27 1.59 3.06
CA PRO A 440 -7.21 2.70 3.15
C PRO A 440 -7.81 3.02 1.78
N THR A 441 -9.13 2.95 1.65
CA THR A 441 -9.85 3.33 0.43
C THR A 441 -10.80 4.49 0.69
N MET A 442 -11.05 5.29 -0.35
CA MET A 442 -12.07 6.33 -0.33
C MET A 442 -12.98 6.14 -1.54
N PRO A 443 -14.25 5.73 -1.34
CA PRO A 443 -14.88 5.40 -0.06
C PRO A 443 -14.32 4.11 0.59
N PRO A 444 -14.58 3.87 1.90
CA PRO A 444 -14.17 2.65 2.61
C PRO A 444 -14.70 1.38 1.94
N THR A 445 -14.02 0.25 2.12
CA THR A 445 -14.39 -1.01 1.44
C THR A 445 -15.76 -1.50 1.88
N ALA A 446 -16.11 -1.34 3.16
CA ALA A 446 -17.43 -1.64 3.68
C ALA A 446 -18.51 -0.82 2.95
N GLU A 447 -18.25 0.43 2.57
CA GLU A 447 -19.20 1.23 1.78
C GLU A 447 -19.29 0.75 0.33
N LEU A 448 -18.16 0.40 -0.30
CA LEU A 448 -18.10 -0.09 -1.68
C LEU A 448 -18.93 -1.37 -1.91
N ILE A 449 -18.97 -2.26 -0.92
CA ILE A 449 -19.72 -3.53 -1.03
C ILE A 449 -21.22 -3.39 -0.79
N ARG A 450 -21.69 -2.24 -0.29
CA ARG A 450 -23.09 -2.02 0.12
C ARG A 450 -24.12 -2.50 -0.89
N PRO A 451 -23.99 -2.28 -2.21
CA PRO A 451 -25.00 -2.73 -3.17
C PRO A 451 -25.21 -4.25 -3.20
N ALA A 452 -24.20 -5.04 -2.81
CA ALA A 452 -24.27 -6.50 -2.79
C ALA A 452 -24.67 -7.11 -1.44
N VAL A 453 -24.82 -6.29 -0.39
CA VAL A 453 -25.15 -6.75 0.95
C VAL A 453 -26.65 -6.65 1.19
N SER A 454 -27.31 -7.82 1.29
CA SER A 454 -28.70 -7.95 1.74
C SER A 454 -28.76 -8.35 3.22
N GLY A 455 -29.95 -8.39 3.83
CA GLY A 455 -30.11 -8.73 5.26
C GLY A 455 -29.67 -10.16 5.65
N ASP A 456 -29.56 -11.07 4.68
CA ASP A 456 -29.10 -12.44 4.89
C ASP A 456 -27.69 -12.72 4.37
N THR A 457 -27.04 -11.72 3.77
CA THR A 457 -25.69 -11.84 3.25
C THR A 457 -24.69 -11.99 4.40
N THR A 458 -23.80 -12.98 4.29
CA THR A 458 -22.66 -13.15 5.19
C THR A 458 -21.42 -12.49 4.60
N ILE A 459 -20.75 -11.66 5.38
CA ILE A 459 -19.51 -10.98 4.98
C ILE A 459 -18.33 -11.81 5.48
N VAL A 460 -17.36 -12.10 4.61
CA VAL A 460 -16.20 -12.95 4.93
C VAL A 460 -14.90 -12.20 4.65
N LEU A 461 -14.07 -11.99 5.65
CA LEU A 461 -12.82 -11.24 5.51
C LEU A 461 -11.61 -12.17 5.44
N ILE A 462 -10.97 -12.25 4.27
CA ILE A 462 -9.73 -13.03 4.02
C ILE A 462 -8.47 -12.15 4.10
N GLN A 463 -8.62 -10.92 4.60
CA GLN A 463 -7.54 -9.94 4.70
C GLN A 463 -6.54 -10.27 5.81
N ASN A 464 -5.27 -9.96 5.55
CA ASN A 464 -4.20 -10.01 6.56
C ASN A 464 -4.38 -8.89 7.59
N GLY A 465 -3.73 -9.04 8.75
CA GLY A 465 -3.70 -8.03 9.81
C GLY A 465 -4.61 -8.36 10.98
N ILE A 466 -4.80 -7.37 11.86
CA ILE A 466 -5.68 -7.43 13.04
C ILE A 466 -6.62 -6.23 13.03
N GLY A 467 -7.83 -6.33 13.57
CA GLY A 467 -8.75 -5.18 13.64
C GLY A 467 -9.27 -4.70 12.27
N VAL A 468 -9.25 -5.58 11.27
CA VAL A 468 -9.81 -5.30 9.93
C VAL A 468 -11.34 -5.45 9.92
N GLU A 469 -11.90 -6.05 10.97
CA GLU A 469 -13.32 -6.37 11.10
C GLU A 469 -14.17 -5.16 11.49
N GLU A 470 -13.60 -4.19 12.21
CA GLU A 470 -14.34 -3.09 12.85
C GLU A 470 -15.14 -2.26 11.86
N GLU A 471 -14.55 -1.96 10.69
CA GLU A 471 -15.21 -1.21 9.61
C GLU A 471 -16.51 -1.90 9.15
N PHE A 472 -16.47 -3.22 8.98
CA PHE A 472 -17.61 -4.02 8.52
C PHE A 472 -18.63 -4.25 9.64
N ALA A 473 -18.16 -4.46 10.88
CA ALA A 473 -19.04 -4.63 12.04
C ALA A 473 -19.89 -3.37 12.30
N VAL A 474 -19.29 -2.18 12.15
CA VAL A 474 -20.00 -0.90 12.29
C VAL A 474 -20.97 -0.68 11.13
N ALA A 475 -20.57 -0.99 9.90
CA ALA A 475 -21.41 -0.78 8.72
C ALA A 475 -22.58 -1.78 8.62
N TYR A 476 -22.40 -3.01 9.10
CA TYR A 476 -23.34 -4.13 8.93
C TYR A 476 -23.61 -4.92 10.23
N PRO A 477 -24.13 -4.27 11.29
CA PRO A 477 -24.26 -4.90 12.61
C PRO A 477 -25.25 -6.08 12.68
N ALA A 478 -26.16 -6.19 11.70
CA ALA A 478 -27.15 -7.27 11.63
C ALA A 478 -26.69 -8.47 10.78
N ASN A 479 -25.62 -8.30 9.99
CA ASN A 479 -25.13 -9.33 9.09
C ASN A 479 -24.10 -10.21 9.81
N PRO A 480 -24.09 -11.54 9.56
CA PRO A 480 -22.98 -12.38 9.96
C PRO A 480 -21.66 -11.87 9.39
N LEU A 481 -20.69 -11.62 10.27
CA LEU A 481 -19.34 -11.25 9.91
C LEU A 481 -18.39 -12.39 10.29
N LEU A 482 -17.73 -12.95 9.28
CA LEU A 482 -16.74 -14.00 9.44
C LEU A 482 -15.35 -13.38 9.27
N SER A 483 -14.51 -13.62 10.27
CA SER A 483 -13.10 -13.27 10.21
C SER A 483 -12.29 -14.53 9.91
N THR A 484 -11.25 -14.39 9.10
CA THR A 484 -10.45 -15.54 8.67
C THR A 484 -8.95 -15.26 8.70
N VAL A 485 -8.19 -16.35 8.79
CA VAL A 485 -6.73 -16.35 8.72
C VAL A 485 -6.30 -17.32 7.62
N VAL A 486 -5.75 -16.78 6.54
CA VAL A 486 -5.34 -17.55 5.36
C VAL A 486 -3.84 -17.83 5.36
N TYR A 487 -3.43 -19.07 5.17
CA TYR A 487 -2.06 -19.44 4.80
C TYR A 487 -2.08 -19.92 3.35
N LEU A 488 -1.65 -19.05 2.44
CA LEU A 488 -1.73 -19.27 0.99
C LEU A 488 -0.63 -18.44 0.29
N PRO A 489 0.60 -18.96 0.14
CA PRO A 489 1.64 -18.25 -0.60
C PRO A 489 1.29 -18.31 -2.09
N VAL A 490 0.84 -17.17 -2.60
CA VAL A 490 0.40 -17.02 -3.97
C VAL A 490 0.86 -15.69 -4.53
N THR A 491 1.39 -15.72 -5.74
CA THR A 491 1.88 -14.54 -6.45
C THR A 491 1.20 -14.46 -7.81
N GLN A 492 0.75 -13.26 -8.18
CA GLN A 492 0.28 -13.00 -9.53
C GLN A 492 1.49 -12.76 -10.45
N VAL A 493 1.65 -13.60 -11.47
CA VAL A 493 2.79 -13.54 -12.40
C VAL A 493 2.49 -12.74 -13.67
N SER A 494 1.22 -12.70 -14.06
CA SER A 494 0.70 -11.85 -15.14
C SER A 494 -0.81 -11.59 -14.91
N PRO A 495 -1.47 -10.69 -15.65
CA PRO A 495 -2.91 -10.44 -15.47
C PRO A 495 -3.72 -11.73 -15.46
N ALA A 496 -4.52 -11.93 -14.42
CA ALA A 496 -5.35 -13.13 -14.19
C ALA A 496 -4.62 -14.49 -14.12
N VAL A 497 -3.28 -14.53 -14.07
CA VAL A 497 -2.50 -15.76 -13.90
C VAL A 497 -1.73 -15.73 -12.57
N VAL A 498 -1.95 -16.75 -11.75
CA VAL A 498 -1.37 -16.83 -10.40
C VAL A 498 -0.60 -18.13 -10.20
N HIS A 499 0.51 -18.03 -9.47
CA HIS A 499 1.32 -19.17 -9.04
C HIS A 499 1.17 -19.35 -7.53
N HIS A 500 0.67 -20.51 -7.13
CA HIS A 500 0.40 -20.92 -5.76
C HIS A 500 1.34 -22.05 -5.35
N GLN A 501 1.87 -21.97 -4.13
CA GLN A 501 2.90 -22.88 -3.62
C GLN A 501 2.48 -23.50 -2.29
N GLU A 502 3.04 -24.68 -1.99
CA GLU A 502 3.25 -25.31 -0.67
C GLU A 502 2.05 -25.58 0.24
N VAL A 503 1.15 -24.62 0.45
CA VAL A 503 0.10 -24.70 1.48
C VAL A 503 -1.15 -23.93 1.07
N GLU A 504 -2.30 -24.54 1.29
CA GLU A 504 -3.56 -23.84 1.43
C GLU A 504 -4.21 -24.25 2.74
N LEU A 505 -4.49 -23.27 3.59
CA LEU A 505 -5.20 -23.46 4.85
C LEU A 505 -5.94 -22.19 5.23
N LEU A 506 -7.25 -22.31 5.45
CA LEU A 506 -8.10 -21.23 5.94
C LEU A 506 -8.58 -21.52 7.36
N HIS A 507 -8.34 -20.62 8.29
CA HIS A 507 -8.99 -20.63 9.59
C HIS A 507 -10.19 -19.68 9.54
N VAL A 508 -11.34 -20.09 10.05
CA VAL A 508 -12.59 -19.33 9.99
C VAL A 508 -13.21 -19.27 11.38
N GLY A 509 -13.68 -18.09 11.78
CA GLY A 509 -14.56 -17.92 12.94
C GLY A 509 -15.42 -16.67 12.80
N THR A 510 -16.31 -16.46 13.75
CA THR A 510 -17.17 -15.26 13.76
C THR A 510 -16.43 -14.07 14.35
N TYR A 511 -16.87 -12.86 13.99
CA TYR A 511 -16.50 -11.64 14.69
C TYR A 511 -17.76 -10.88 15.13
N PRO A 512 -17.94 -10.59 16.44
CA PRO A 512 -17.13 -11.08 17.56
C PRO A 512 -17.23 -12.61 17.75
N ALA A 513 -16.39 -13.19 18.62
CA ALA A 513 -16.42 -14.64 18.92
C ALA A 513 -17.77 -15.06 19.54
N GLU A 514 -18.36 -14.17 20.33
CA GLU A 514 -19.65 -14.33 21.00
C GLU A 514 -20.85 -13.95 20.11
N ALA A 515 -20.66 -13.90 18.79
CA ALA A 515 -21.73 -13.57 17.86
C ALA A 515 -22.94 -14.52 17.99
N ALA A 516 -24.10 -14.00 17.58
CA ALA A 516 -25.37 -14.72 17.67
C ALA A 516 -25.34 -16.07 16.92
N PRO A 517 -26.20 -17.05 17.29
CA PRO A 517 -26.24 -18.37 16.65
C PRO A 517 -26.31 -18.34 15.12
N LYS A 518 -27.06 -17.39 14.53
CA LYS A 518 -27.12 -17.17 13.07
C LYS A 518 -25.72 -16.99 12.44
N ALA A 519 -24.82 -16.26 13.11
CA ALA A 519 -23.47 -16.05 12.61
C ALA A 519 -22.61 -17.31 12.71
N LYS A 520 -22.78 -18.11 13.76
CA LYS A 520 -22.09 -19.40 13.92
C LYS A 520 -22.56 -20.42 12.89
N GLU A 521 -23.87 -20.47 12.61
CA GLU A 521 -24.43 -21.29 11.53
C GLU A 521 -23.88 -20.87 10.16
N ALA A 522 -23.81 -19.57 9.88
CA ALA A 522 -23.21 -19.05 8.65
C ALA A 522 -21.71 -19.41 8.54
N ALA A 523 -20.97 -19.36 9.65
CA ALA A 523 -19.56 -19.76 9.69
C ALA A 523 -19.37 -21.26 9.42
N GLN A 524 -20.23 -22.11 9.98
CA GLN A 524 -20.24 -23.54 9.71
C GLN A 524 -20.61 -23.83 8.25
N ALA A 525 -21.61 -23.14 7.71
CA ALA A 525 -22.01 -23.27 6.31
C ALA A 525 -20.89 -22.88 5.35
N PHE A 526 -20.20 -21.77 5.61
CA PHE A 526 -19.03 -21.34 4.83
C PHE A 526 -17.87 -22.33 4.96
N THR A 527 -17.61 -22.83 6.17
CA THR A 527 -16.58 -23.85 6.41
C THR A 527 -16.86 -25.12 5.61
N GLU A 528 -18.09 -25.62 5.62
CA GLU A 528 -18.47 -26.79 4.84
C GLU A 528 -18.42 -26.54 3.33
N LEU A 529 -18.73 -25.32 2.89
CA LEU A 529 -18.59 -24.91 1.50
C LEU A 529 -17.12 -24.93 1.03
N VAL A 530 -16.19 -24.40 1.83
CA VAL A 530 -14.75 -24.45 1.53
C VAL A 530 -14.27 -25.91 1.50
N ARG A 531 -14.66 -26.72 2.49
CA ARG A 531 -14.29 -28.14 2.57
C ARG A 531 -14.79 -28.95 1.38
N SER A 532 -16.07 -28.80 1.01
CA SER A 532 -16.66 -29.49 -0.14
C SER A 532 -16.12 -29.00 -1.48
N SER A 533 -15.56 -27.78 -1.53
CA SER A 533 -14.81 -27.25 -2.67
C SER A 533 -13.37 -27.78 -2.76
N GLY A 534 -12.94 -28.60 -1.80
CA GLY A 534 -11.61 -29.20 -1.74
C GLY A 534 -10.54 -28.34 -1.07
N GLY A 535 -10.94 -27.31 -0.30
CA GLY A 535 -10.05 -26.50 0.51
C GLY A 535 -9.83 -27.07 1.91
N SER A 536 -8.67 -26.79 2.49
CA SER A 536 -8.33 -27.12 3.88
C SER A 536 -8.81 -25.99 4.78
N VAL A 537 -9.76 -26.31 5.68
CA VAL A 537 -10.39 -25.29 6.52
C VAL A 537 -10.58 -25.76 7.96
N LYS A 538 -10.29 -24.87 8.91
CA LYS A 538 -10.48 -25.08 10.35
C LYS A 538 -11.44 -24.03 10.90
N PHE A 539 -12.47 -24.49 11.62
CA PHE A 539 -13.40 -23.61 12.33
C PHE A 539 -12.89 -23.36 13.75
N HIS A 540 -13.03 -22.12 14.22
CA HIS A 540 -12.64 -21.67 15.55
C HIS A 540 -13.78 -20.90 16.21
N ASP A 541 -14.04 -21.18 17.48
CA ASP A 541 -14.99 -20.40 18.28
C ASP A 541 -14.49 -18.97 18.49
N ASP A 542 -13.18 -18.81 18.75
CA ASP A 542 -12.49 -17.52 18.76
C ASP A 542 -11.31 -17.54 17.78
N ILE A 543 -11.51 -16.90 16.63
CA ILE A 543 -10.51 -16.80 15.57
C ILE A 543 -9.43 -15.75 15.87
N GLN A 544 -9.63 -14.87 16.84
CA GLN A 544 -8.67 -13.80 17.13
C GLN A 544 -7.34 -14.36 17.66
N PHE A 545 -7.34 -15.49 18.35
CA PHE A 545 -6.09 -16.18 18.74
C PHE A 545 -5.24 -16.53 17.51
N GLU A 546 -5.86 -17.09 16.47
CA GLU A 546 -5.17 -17.44 15.22
C GLU A 546 -4.72 -16.20 14.45
N ARG A 547 -5.49 -15.10 14.52
CA ARG A 547 -5.05 -13.81 13.96
C ARG A 547 -3.79 -13.33 14.63
N TRP A 548 -3.76 -13.26 15.97
CA TRP A 548 -2.57 -12.85 16.72
C TRP A 548 -1.38 -13.78 16.47
N THR A 549 -1.61 -15.09 16.39
CA THR A 549 -0.57 -16.09 16.07
C THR A 549 0.06 -15.81 14.71
N LYS A 550 -0.73 -15.53 13.67
CA LYS A 550 -0.21 -15.18 12.35
C LYS A 550 0.41 -13.79 12.34
N LEU A 551 -0.18 -12.85 13.06
CA LEU A 551 0.27 -11.47 13.15
C LEU A 551 1.64 -11.36 13.82
N LEU A 552 1.95 -12.20 14.80
CA LEU A 552 3.27 -12.30 15.42
C LEU A 552 4.39 -12.45 14.38
N VAL A 553 4.14 -13.25 13.33
CA VAL A 553 5.05 -13.47 12.20
C VAL A 553 4.96 -12.32 11.20
N ASN A 554 3.74 -11.93 10.82
CA ASN A 554 3.56 -10.91 9.77
C ASN A 554 4.05 -9.53 10.21
N SER A 555 3.82 -9.11 11.45
CA SER A 555 4.19 -7.78 11.95
C SER A 555 5.67 -7.66 12.32
N SER A 556 6.39 -8.79 12.35
CA SER A 556 7.84 -8.84 12.52
C SER A 556 8.53 -8.98 11.15
N TRP A 557 8.38 -10.13 10.48
CA TRP A 557 9.08 -10.43 9.24
C TRP A 557 8.66 -9.54 8.06
N ASN A 558 7.37 -9.23 7.89
CA ASN A 558 6.94 -8.49 6.70
C ASN A 558 7.56 -7.08 6.61
N PRO A 559 7.48 -6.22 7.65
CA PRO A 559 8.09 -4.89 7.58
C PRO A 559 9.62 -4.96 7.50
N ILE A 560 10.27 -5.84 8.28
CA ILE A 560 11.73 -5.96 8.28
C ILE A 560 12.25 -6.38 6.90
N CYS A 561 11.67 -7.42 6.29
CA CYS A 561 12.07 -7.86 4.96
C CYS A 561 11.73 -6.83 3.88
N ALA A 562 10.63 -6.08 4.02
CA ALA A 562 10.27 -5.01 3.08
C ALA A 562 11.26 -3.84 3.12
N LEU A 563 11.69 -3.42 4.32
CA LEU A 563 12.64 -2.33 4.52
C LEU A 563 14.06 -2.71 4.08
N THR A 564 14.54 -3.86 4.53
CA THR A 564 15.91 -4.33 4.25
C THR A 564 16.09 -4.90 2.85
N ARG A 565 14.99 -5.30 2.20
CA ARG A 565 14.97 -6.09 0.96
C ARG A 565 15.73 -7.42 1.07
N LEU A 566 15.92 -7.91 2.29
CA LEU A 566 16.42 -9.23 2.58
C LEU A 566 15.24 -10.15 2.90
N ARG A 567 15.31 -11.40 2.45
CA ARG A 567 14.39 -12.44 2.90
C ARG A 567 14.71 -12.85 4.34
N ASP A 568 13.79 -13.54 5.00
CA ASP A 568 13.90 -13.87 6.42
C ASP A 568 15.23 -14.55 6.82
N LYS A 569 15.65 -15.58 6.09
CA LYS A 569 16.91 -16.31 6.35
C LYS A 569 18.13 -15.47 6.00
N GLN A 570 18.07 -14.69 4.92
CA GLN A 570 19.14 -13.76 4.56
C GLN A 570 19.32 -12.65 5.61
N PHE A 571 18.23 -12.17 6.20
CA PHE A 571 18.28 -11.18 7.27
C PHE A 571 18.92 -11.79 8.53
N LEU A 572 18.48 -12.99 8.93
CA LEU A 572 19.05 -13.69 10.08
C LEU A 572 20.55 -13.96 9.92
N ASP A 573 20.98 -14.38 8.73
CA ASP A 573 22.39 -14.70 8.47
C ASP A 573 23.23 -13.45 8.16
N GLY A 574 22.59 -12.27 8.06
CA GLY A 574 23.25 -11.02 7.69
C GLY A 574 23.98 -10.33 8.84
N HIS A 575 23.60 -10.60 10.10
CA HIS A 575 24.21 -10.00 11.29
C HIS A 575 23.92 -10.83 12.55
N ASP A 576 24.88 -10.91 13.48
CA ASP A 576 24.75 -11.71 14.72
C ASP A 576 23.56 -11.25 15.60
N ASP A 577 23.28 -9.94 15.63
CA ASP A 577 22.15 -9.38 16.38
C ASP A 577 20.78 -9.53 15.71
N ALA A 578 20.70 -10.01 14.46
CA ALA A 578 19.44 -10.09 13.73
C ALA A 578 18.40 -10.98 14.45
N LEU A 579 18.87 -12.04 15.11
CA LEU A 579 18.02 -12.94 15.90
C LEU A 579 17.48 -12.26 17.16
N HIS A 580 18.30 -11.49 17.88
CA HIS A 580 17.84 -10.75 19.04
C HIS A 580 16.83 -9.67 18.64
N PHE A 581 17.12 -8.94 17.57
CA PHE A 581 16.23 -7.90 17.06
C PHE A 581 14.84 -8.44 16.67
N ILE A 582 14.78 -9.54 15.90
CA ILE A 582 13.47 -10.11 15.53
C ILE A 582 12.71 -10.62 16.75
N ARG A 583 13.42 -11.17 17.74
CA ARG A 583 12.83 -11.62 19.00
C ARG A 583 12.19 -10.47 19.76
N ASP A 584 12.89 -9.36 19.92
CA ASP A 584 12.39 -8.19 20.65
C ASP A 584 11.12 -7.63 20.01
N VAL A 585 11.08 -7.53 18.67
CA VAL A 585 9.87 -7.13 17.93
C VAL A 585 8.72 -8.10 18.18
N MET A 586 8.98 -9.42 18.16
CA MET A 586 7.96 -10.42 18.47
C MET A 586 7.47 -10.35 19.91
N LEU A 587 8.34 -10.05 20.88
CA LEU A 587 7.98 -9.86 22.29
C LEU A 587 7.05 -8.66 22.49
N GLU A 588 7.25 -7.55 21.76
CA GLU A 588 6.34 -6.41 21.79
C GLU A 588 4.94 -6.79 21.31
N ILE A 589 4.85 -7.49 20.18
CA ILE A 589 3.56 -7.95 19.62
C ILE A 589 2.87 -8.92 20.58
N CYS A 590 3.64 -9.84 21.17
CA CYS A 590 3.18 -10.78 22.19
C CYS A 590 2.57 -10.06 23.40
N ALA A 591 3.25 -9.05 23.95
CA ALA A 591 2.74 -8.27 25.08
C ALA A 591 1.39 -7.60 24.76
N VAL A 592 1.21 -7.08 23.55
CA VAL A 592 -0.07 -6.48 23.11
C VAL A 592 -1.17 -7.54 23.00
N ALA A 593 -0.86 -8.71 22.42
CA ALA A 593 -1.81 -9.82 22.30
C ALA A 593 -2.26 -10.32 23.69
N GLN A 594 -1.33 -10.48 24.63
CA GLN A 594 -1.61 -10.88 26.01
C GLN A 594 -2.46 -9.84 26.75
N ALA A 595 -2.21 -8.54 26.54
CA ALA A 595 -3.05 -7.46 27.06
C ALA A 595 -4.48 -7.45 26.47
N CYS A 596 -4.67 -8.11 25.33
CA CYS A 596 -5.98 -8.36 24.73
C CYS A 596 -6.67 -9.63 25.26
N GLY A 597 -6.02 -10.40 26.14
CA GLY A 597 -6.55 -11.63 26.73
C GLY A 597 -6.00 -12.92 26.12
N TYR A 598 -5.17 -12.83 25.08
CA TYR A 598 -4.63 -13.99 24.36
C TYR A 598 -3.31 -14.48 24.99
N LYS A 599 -3.40 -15.01 26.22
CA LYS A 599 -2.23 -15.47 27.00
C LYS A 599 -1.42 -16.60 26.36
N GLY A 600 -2.01 -17.37 25.46
CA GLY A 600 -1.32 -18.42 24.71
C GLY A 600 -0.44 -17.90 23.57
N ILE A 601 -0.44 -16.59 23.32
CA ILE A 601 0.62 -15.93 22.55
C ILE A 601 1.72 -15.64 23.56
N ASP A 602 2.70 -16.52 23.63
CA ASP A 602 3.76 -16.50 24.65
C ASP A 602 5.15 -16.65 24.02
N GLU A 603 6.18 -16.64 24.86
CA GLU A 603 7.56 -16.78 24.41
C GLU A 603 7.85 -18.14 23.75
N GLY A 604 7.15 -19.20 24.15
CA GLY A 604 7.29 -20.51 23.51
C GLY A 604 6.81 -20.51 22.06
N LEU A 605 5.73 -19.78 21.77
CA LEU A 605 5.28 -19.55 20.40
C LEU A 605 6.28 -18.70 19.60
N ILE A 606 6.89 -17.68 20.22
CA ILE A 606 7.96 -16.88 19.59
C ILE A 606 9.14 -17.78 19.21
N ASP A 607 9.63 -18.58 20.16
CA ASP A 607 10.74 -19.52 19.96
C ASP A 607 10.46 -20.48 18.81
N TYR A 608 9.24 -21.03 18.78
CA TYR A 608 8.79 -21.91 17.70
C TYR A 608 8.84 -21.22 16.33
N GLN A 609 8.33 -19.99 16.22
CA GLN A 609 8.27 -19.28 14.94
C GLN A 609 9.64 -18.80 14.46
N ILE A 610 10.52 -18.36 15.38
CA ILE A 610 11.92 -18.03 15.05
C ILE A 610 12.67 -19.29 14.62
N GLY A 611 12.52 -20.40 15.35
CA GLY A 611 13.16 -21.68 15.04
C GLY A 611 12.84 -22.14 13.62
N ARG A 612 11.61 -21.94 13.14
CA ARG A 612 11.24 -22.22 11.75
C ARG A 612 12.01 -21.38 10.73
N ALA A 613 12.30 -20.12 11.03
CA ALA A 613 13.09 -19.26 10.14
C ALA A 613 14.57 -19.65 10.16
N CYS A 614 15.12 -20.01 11.33
CA CYS A 614 16.53 -20.39 11.49
C CYS A 614 16.94 -21.62 10.66
N VAL A 615 16.04 -22.60 10.51
CA VAL A 615 16.30 -23.86 9.79
C VAL A 615 16.01 -23.81 8.29
N ARG A 616 15.56 -22.66 7.75
CA ARG A 616 15.32 -22.50 6.31
C ARG A 616 16.62 -22.47 5.53
N GLU A 617 16.59 -23.01 4.32
CA GLU A 617 17.68 -22.84 3.36
C GLU A 617 17.69 -21.43 2.75
N LEU A 618 18.88 -20.96 2.35
CA LEU A 618 18.98 -19.71 1.60
C LEU A 618 18.28 -19.80 0.24
N PRO A 619 17.61 -18.73 -0.22
CA PRO A 619 17.60 -17.39 0.38
C PRO A 619 16.50 -17.20 1.44
N GLY A 620 15.74 -18.22 1.81
CA GLY A 620 14.58 -18.08 2.69
C GLY A 620 13.31 -17.61 1.98
N VAL A 621 12.30 -17.28 2.79
CA VAL A 621 10.96 -16.86 2.35
C VAL A 621 10.93 -15.36 2.10
N GLN A 622 10.35 -14.99 0.96
CA GLN A 622 10.00 -13.62 0.63
C GLN A 622 8.57 -13.33 1.10
N PRO A 623 8.36 -12.48 2.13
CA PRO A 623 7.02 -12.19 2.61
C PRO A 623 6.23 -11.29 1.65
N SER A 624 4.90 -11.27 1.78
CA SER A 624 4.01 -10.55 0.85
C SER A 624 4.28 -9.03 0.80
N MET A 625 4.57 -8.40 1.94
CA MET A 625 4.89 -6.98 2.00
C MET A 625 6.20 -6.65 1.28
N MET A 626 7.22 -7.51 1.36
CA MET A 626 8.45 -7.37 0.58
C MET A 626 8.17 -7.51 -0.92
N ALA A 627 7.33 -8.47 -1.32
CA ALA A 627 6.92 -8.63 -2.71
C ALA A 627 6.16 -7.39 -3.26
N ASP A 628 5.43 -6.69 -2.39
CA ASP A 628 4.78 -5.42 -2.72
C ASP A 628 5.75 -4.25 -2.80
N ALA A 629 6.69 -4.17 -1.86
CA ALA A 629 7.73 -3.12 -1.85
C ALA A 629 8.62 -3.22 -3.09
N LEU A 630 9.04 -4.43 -3.48
CA LEU A 630 9.84 -4.65 -4.69
C LEU A 630 9.10 -4.31 -5.98
N ALA A 631 7.76 -4.36 -5.95
CA ALA A 631 6.92 -4.04 -7.10
C ALA A 631 6.27 -2.65 -6.99
N GLU A 632 6.77 -1.81 -6.05
CA GLU A 632 6.33 -0.42 -5.84
C GLU A 632 4.81 -0.29 -5.62
N ARG A 633 4.21 -1.29 -4.96
CA ARG A 633 2.79 -1.28 -4.60
C ARG A 633 2.59 -0.77 -3.18
N SER A 634 1.39 -0.26 -2.91
CA SER A 634 0.97 0.09 -1.54
C SER A 634 1.05 -1.12 -0.61
N LEU A 635 1.54 -0.87 0.61
CA LEU A 635 1.79 -1.86 1.65
C LEU A 635 0.66 -1.88 2.68
N GLU A 636 0.35 -3.06 3.23
CA GLU A 636 -0.67 -3.25 4.29
C GLU A 636 -0.18 -2.80 5.68
N VAL A 637 0.49 -1.64 5.77
CA VAL A 637 1.12 -1.14 7.01
C VAL A 637 0.10 -0.95 8.12
N GLU A 638 -1.04 -0.32 7.82
CA GLU A 638 -2.06 -0.02 8.82
C GLU A 638 -2.68 -1.31 9.40
N ALA A 639 -2.95 -2.31 8.57
CA ALA A 639 -3.57 -3.57 9.01
C ALA A 639 -2.60 -4.47 9.79
N ILE A 640 -1.31 -4.47 9.43
CA ILE A 640 -0.29 -5.36 10.00
C ILE A 640 0.40 -4.71 11.20
N VAL A 641 0.84 -3.46 11.11
CA VAL A 641 1.60 -2.78 12.16
C VAL A 641 0.77 -1.70 12.85
N GLY A 642 0.10 -0.83 12.08
CA GLY A 642 -0.63 0.33 12.61
C GLY A 642 -1.73 -0.05 13.60
N ASN A 643 -2.52 -1.09 13.30
CA ASN A 643 -3.58 -1.59 14.15
C ASN A 643 -3.03 -2.14 15.48
N VAL A 644 -1.88 -2.83 15.47
CA VAL A 644 -1.20 -3.29 16.70
C VAL A 644 -0.82 -2.11 17.59
N VAL A 645 -0.20 -1.08 17.01
CA VAL A 645 0.22 0.13 17.74
C VAL A 645 -0.99 0.86 18.33
N ARG A 646 -2.11 0.96 17.60
CA ARG A 646 -3.34 1.58 18.11
C ARG A 646 -3.96 0.78 19.25
N ILE A 647 -4.00 -0.54 19.15
CA ILE A 647 -4.47 -1.43 20.22
C ILE A 647 -3.58 -1.28 21.46
N ALA A 648 -2.25 -1.27 21.30
CA ALA A 648 -1.30 -1.10 22.40
C ALA A 648 -1.54 0.21 23.16
N LYS A 649 -1.70 1.32 22.44
CA LYS A 649 -2.01 2.64 23.03
C LYS A 649 -3.35 2.63 23.79
N ALA A 650 -4.39 2.05 23.20
CA ALA A 650 -5.70 1.95 23.84
C ALA A 650 -5.64 1.14 25.14
N LYS A 651 -4.89 0.02 25.14
CA LYS A 651 -4.69 -0.81 26.34
C LYS A 651 -3.91 -0.06 27.42
N ALA A 652 -2.83 0.63 27.06
CA ALA A 652 -2.06 1.43 28.02
C ALA A 652 -2.88 2.55 28.69
N LEU A 653 -3.81 3.18 27.96
CA LEU A 653 -4.75 4.16 28.53
C LEU A 653 -5.81 3.52 29.43
N GLY A 654 -6.32 2.34 29.05
CA GLY A 654 -7.27 1.57 29.87
C GLY A 654 -6.69 1.15 31.23
N THR A 655 -5.42 0.73 31.27
CA THR A 655 -4.72 0.41 32.53
C THR A 655 -4.53 1.63 33.42
N ARG A 656 -4.26 2.82 32.83
CA ARG A 656 -4.16 4.09 33.57
C ARG A 656 -5.51 4.57 34.12
N GLY A 657 -6.60 4.34 33.39
CA GLY A 657 -7.96 4.64 33.86
C GLY A 657 -8.41 3.74 35.01
N ALA A 658 -8.01 2.46 35.00
CA ALA A 658 -8.27 1.52 36.09
C ALA A 658 -7.48 1.84 37.38
N LEU A 659 -6.32 2.49 37.25
CA LEU A 659 -5.50 2.96 38.38
C LEU A 659 -6.04 4.25 39.05
N HIS A 660 -7.22 4.75 38.67
CA HIS A 660 -7.88 5.90 39.30
C HIS A 660 -8.96 5.51 40.33
N ASN A 661 -9.05 4.23 40.72
CA ASN A 661 -9.88 3.78 41.83
C ASN A 661 -8.98 3.48 43.07
N PRO A 662 -8.95 4.35 44.10
CA PRO A 662 -7.90 4.34 45.12
C PRO A 662 -8.03 3.24 46.20
N GLU A 663 -8.89 2.23 46.05
CA GLU A 663 -9.21 1.30 47.15
C GLU A 663 -8.65 -0.12 47.05
N GLN A 664 -7.90 -0.50 46.01
CA GLN A 664 -7.29 -1.84 45.97
C GLN A 664 -5.90 -1.84 45.31
N ILE A 665 -4.85 -1.62 46.12
CA ILE A 665 -3.47 -1.93 45.75
C ILE A 665 -2.88 -2.82 46.84
N PRO A 666 -2.63 -4.12 46.59
CA PRO A 666 -1.58 -4.85 47.25
C PRO A 666 -0.25 -4.45 46.57
N GLU A 667 0.65 -3.85 47.34
CA GLU A 667 2.04 -3.66 46.95
C GLU A 667 2.70 -5.04 46.80
N GLU A 668 3.17 -5.39 45.59
CA GLU A 668 4.51 -5.99 45.41
C GLU A 668 4.90 -6.18 43.93
N SER A 669 6.11 -5.69 43.61
CA SER A 669 6.95 -5.99 42.43
C SER A 669 6.53 -5.43 41.05
N GLY A 670 6.63 -4.11 40.88
CA GLY A 670 6.58 -3.46 39.56
C GLY A 670 7.94 -2.87 39.15
N ARG A 671 8.62 -3.47 38.17
CA ARG A 671 9.48 -2.68 37.27
C ARG A 671 8.56 -1.98 36.26
N PRO A 672 8.64 -0.65 36.09
CA PRO A 672 7.85 0.02 35.07
C PRO A 672 8.37 -0.41 33.69
N VAL A 673 7.47 -0.87 32.83
CA VAL A 673 7.75 -1.02 31.39
C VAL A 673 7.95 0.39 30.84
N SER A 674 9.21 0.85 30.81
CA SER A 674 9.58 2.00 30.00
C SER A 674 9.63 1.53 28.55
N LEU A 675 8.65 1.94 27.75
CA LEU A 675 8.82 1.98 26.30
C LEU A 675 9.92 3.03 26.05
N GLY A 676 11.15 2.53 26.00
CA GLY A 676 12.32 3.28 25.59
C GLY A 676 12.10 3.77 24.17
N SER A 677 12.56 4.99 23.95
CA SER A 677 12.61 5.75 22.71
C SER A 677 13.39 5.03 21.60
N ALA A 678 12.85 3.93 21.07
CA ALA A 678 13.22 3.42 19.77
C ALA A 678 12.36 4.13 18.71
N GLY A 679 13.03 4.76 17.75
CA GLY A 679 12.41 5.43 16.62
C GLY A 679 11.37 4.53 15.96
N VAL A 680 10.21 5.13 15.75
CA VAL A 680 9.03 4.65 15.02
C VAL A 680 9.40 3.70 13.87
N MET A 681 8.89 2.45 13.94
CA MET A 681 8.84 1.48 12.83
C MET A 681 7.98 1.94 11.68
#